data_AF-W6MSU0-F1
#
_entry.id   AF-W6MSU0-F1
#
_cell.length_a   1.000
_cell.length_b   1.000
_cell.length_c   1.000
_cell.angle_alpha   90.00
_cell.angle_beta   90.00
_cell.angle_gamma   90.00
#
_symmetry.space_group_name_H-M   'P 1'
#
loop_
_entity.id
_entity.type
_entity.pdbx_description
1 polymer ?
#
loop_
_entity_poly.entity_id
_entity_poly.type
_entity_poly.pdbx_seq_one_letter_code
_entity_poly.pdbx_strand_id
1 'polypeptide(L)'
;MSDIREASQVAFQEIRQPCVALSNIVFSKTSPLDPRSKELSDAVSQVYTSFAQVVSSLEKQHGEVYLTTTLADYVFVPLVDLFKAPQIGDRTLEKLLKILATLIRCCWRIAGSLPSQLGTNLLSLLSFLIGGPPSGQTRQKPSRSNEVIEADLECLKELFISIRTQTSAGIPNLLEDASTLPSFGYTVSVILDSLRDCQDVKVQIRALEALDVICDLFPKGDMLSMILPGCMSTFVKVVAQRNGVKVHYTALEAIIRLVTKILVFTCSDNNLGAFVKDFNLNSLEDLKDSSSELLKNHDTIEFIPEEKDHRTKEWLVKTSSQIDVAFNTILKLRNHDKQIVVEAIVELCGTLMARCHYSLNSLIPKLLDTLGKIYSKDEGNDYKTLETVVKTPNLEGFVLKRLDQWIGSLSAAFLFTDQERTYGIIKLISFACEIIKSWALTGTTSKTSITVLMQRLLITIQESLSNLVSRKKDSKPSITSIPQSIGTDMLITTQGYDGGDIDDISHQKPLFDGLLDSKCEDGLYLLLNLVTQLDPTLKVPEPTISESQSSKPVLLWMMRGLLCGAQIKPNALQDENWMFNDDEENHDVLVQERVYDLLEASGSLLSECLTEEASDSVARAQVASLKSIADACQYLGPDFQYELIDYLYPVVDCLTSPIEHVRYEAQRTTFQIAKICYDGSVKSLIFENYDYLIDSLSLNLTGHSITPRTPIVLMVLIKFGGKEILYQLSDVISTMFALLDMYHGYAVLCESFFSVFHEFVESVEKSYLEDYEFVKPDAEGDILRPWGMKTFDDLVKFLTHERDIPEMNDLTLEEVLDKPDSDDDDEEEEENTAESSPPQSEETTPWQSPIPKQLYFKIQQIWNYADRLSTHSSLRLRVLILTIMTRIVRLLSSSPHDFLPNLASSWHLVSSFILDVDKAKGTTPDPRLVILASDLGCQFLHYGGGFLTHRMLQFWSGLKTKQWFLDGTRALRHPKAHSAMDLYLQAMVAVSRFLFCSIQNLGVQIPENVAYEMIHMACIWVEKDPEKYGYFADTATLVQLENTTAIE
;
A
#
# COMPACT_ATOMS: atom_id res chain seq x y z
N MET A 1 6.91 7.97 -71.66
CA MET A 1 7.55 9.04 -72.48
C MET A 1 6.53 9.87 -73.27
N SER A 2 5.42 9.31 -73.79
CA SER A 2 4.31 10.10 -74.37
C SER A 2 3.73 11.09 -73.36
N ASP A 3 3.45 10.62 -72.15
CA ASP A 3 2.75 11.38 -71.12
C ASP A 3 3.60 12.55 -70.59
N ILE A 4 4.93 12.37 -70.55
CA ILE A 4 5.91 13.42 -70.20
C ILE A 4 5.90 14.54 -71.25
N ARG A 5 5.77 14.20 -72.53
CA ARG A 5 5.75 15.19 -73.62
C ARG A 5 4.44 15.97 -73.64
N GLU A 6 3.31 15.30 -73.39
CA GLU A 6 2.00 15.95 -73.29
C GLU A 6 1.94 16.89 -72.08
N ALA A 7 2.38 16.43 -70.90
CA ALA A 7 2.49 17.27 -69.70
C ALA A 7 3.42 18.49 -69.91
N SER A 8 4.53 18.30 -70.64
CA SER A 8 5.46 19.39 -70.96
C SER A 8 4.89 20.40 -71.95
N GLN A 9 4.03 19.96 -72.89
CA GLN A 9 3.36 20.86 -73.83
C GLN A 9 2.30 21.72 -73.12
N VAL A 10 1.53 21.13 -72.21
CA VAL A 10 0.57 21.87 -71.37
C VAL A 10 1.30 22.89 -70.50
N ALA A 11 2.39 22.47 -69.85
CA ALA A 11 3.20 23.37 -69.04
C ALA A 11 3.81 24.52 -69.86
N PHE A 12 4.32 24.23 -71.05
CA PHE A 12 4.88 25.25 -71.93
C PHE A 12 3.85 26.30 -72.36
N GLN A 13 2.60 25.91 -72.64
CA GLN A 13 1.55 26.84 -73.07
C GLN A 13 1.23 27.91 -72.01
N GLU A 14 1.19 27.53 -70.73
CA GLU A 14 0.88 28.46 -69.64
C GLU A 14 2.09 29.29 -69.20
N ILE A 15 3.30 28.72 -69.23
CA ILE A 15 4.54 29.39 -68.76
C ILE A 15 5.13 30.35 -69.80
N ARG A 16 4.86 30.15 -71.09
CA ARG A 16 5.46 30.93 -72.19
C ARG A 16 5.23 32.44 -72.05
N GLN A 17 4.01 32.87 -71.76
CA GLN A 17 3.66 34.30 -71.64
C GLN A 17 4.41 34.98 -70.47
N PRO A 18 4.37 34.45 -69.23
CA PRO A 18 5.18 34.95 -68.11
C PRO A 18 6.70 34.96 -68.37
N CYS A 19 7.27 33.90 -68.96
CA CYS A 19 8.70 33.83 -69.23
C CYS A 19 9.17 34.83 -70.30
N VAL A 20 8.36 35.11 -71.32
CA VAL A 20 8.66 36.16 -72.31
C VAL A 20 8.63 37.54 -71.66
N ALA A 21 7.65 37.80 -70.77
CA ALA A 21 7.60 39.06 -70.03
C ALA A 21 8.84 39.25 -69.14
N LEU A 22 9.28 38.20 -68.45
CA LEU A 22 10.52 38.22 -67.66
C LEU A 22 11.77 38.44 -68.54
N SER A 23 11.87 37.72 -69.66
CA SER A 23 12.97 37.83 -70.62
C SER A 23 13.10 39.25 -71.19
N ASN A 24 11.98 39.89 -71.54
CA ASN A 24 11.97 41.28 -72.03
C ASN A 24 12.50 42.28 -70.99
N ILE A 25 12.22 42.04 -69.70
CA ILE A 25 12.73 42.88 -68.60
C ILE A 25 14.23 42.64 -68.39
N VAL A 26 14.65 41.38 -68.33
CA VAL A 26 16.06 40.98 -68.07
C VAL A 26 17.01 41.39 -69.19
N PHE A 27 16.59 41.29 -70.46
CA PHE A 27 17.42 41.62 -71.62
C PHE A 27 17.28 43.07 -72.11
N SER A 28 16.45 43.91 -71.46
CA SER A 28 16.35 45.33 -71.79
C SER A 28 17.61 46.09 -71.36
N LYS A 29 18.45 46.48 -72.33
CA LYS A 29 19.84 46.96 -72.15
C LYS A 29 20.02 48.37 -71.56
N THR A 30 19.06 48.95 -70.83
CA THR A 30 19.10 50.40 -70.52
C THR A 30 19.33 50.82 -69.06
N SER A 31 19.52 49.92 -68.08
CA SER A 31 20.04 50.29 -66.75
C SER A 31 20.56 49.07 -65.98
N PRO A 32 21.50 49.23 -65.02
CA PRO A 32 21.82 48.16 -64.08
C PRO A 32 20.53 47.75 -63.37
N LEU A 33 20.24 46.44 -63.33
CA LEU A 33 19.05 45.90 -62.68
C LEU A 33 18.95 46.46 -61.25
N ASP A 34 17.93 47.28 -61.00
CA ASP A 34 17.70 47.85 -59.68
C ASP A 34 17.18 46.73 -58.75
N PRO A 35 17.91 46.39 -57.66
CA PRO A 35 17.57 45.28 -56.75
C PRO A 35 16.19 45.43 -56.06
N ARG A 36 15.56 46.62 -56.15
CA ARG A 36 14.28 46.96 -55.52
C ARG A 36 13.13 47.18 -56.51
N SER A 37 13.32 46.91 -57.80
CA SER A 37 12.27 47.09 -58.80
C SER A 37 11.07 46.16 -58.52
N LYS A 38 9.91 46.76 -58.26
CA LYS A 38 8.65 46.01 -58.04
C LYS A 38 8.25 45.22 -59.29
N GLU A 39 8.49 45.79 -60.47
CA GLU A 39 8.20 45.17 -61.77
C GLU A 39 8.94 43.85 -61.98
N LEU A 40 10.22 43.76 -61.60
CA LEU A 40 10.99 42.52 -61.67
C LEU A 40 10.49 41.49 -60.65
N SER A 41 10.19 41.93 -59.42
CA SER A 41 9.67 41.06 -58.36
C SER A 41 8.29 40.49 -58.72
N ASP A 42 7.42 41.29 -59.34
CA ASP A 42 6.08 40.88 -59.77
C ASP A 42 6.16 39.97 -61.01
N ALA A 43 7.05 40.23 -61.97
CA ALA A 43 7.27 39.35 -63.12
C ALA A 43 7.81 37.96 -62.70
N VAL A 44 8.79 37.91 -61.79
CA VAL A 44 9.30 36.65 -61.23
C VAL A 44 8.21 35.95 -60.41
N SER A 45 7.41 36.70 -59.66
CA SER A 45 6.28 36.12 -58.91
C SER A 45 5.22 35.53 -59.82
N GLN A 46 4.91 36.17 -60.96
CA GLN A 46 3.97 35.65 -61.96
C GLN A 46 4.49 34.37 -62.62
N VAL A 47 5.79 34.30 -62.94
CA VAL A 47 6.42 33.06 -63.45
C VAL A 47 6.31 31.96 -62.40
N TYR A 48 6.64 32.25 -61.14
CA TYR A 48 6.53 31.28 -60.06
C TYR A 48 5.10 30.79 -59.84
N THR A 49 4.11 31.70 -59.73
CA THR A 49 2.72 31.34 -59.49
C THR A 49 2.14 30.53 -60.65
N SER A 50 2.41 30.93 -61.90
CA SER A 50 1.96 30.19 -63.07
C SER A 50 2.62 28.80 -63.12
N PHE A 51 3.92 28.72 -62.85
CA PHE A 51 4.63 27.44 -62.85
C PHE A 51 4.15 26.50 -61.73
N ALA A 52 3.92 27.03 -60.53
CA ALA A 52 3.39 26.26 -59.41
C ALA A 52 1.93 25.81 -59.64
N GLN A 53 1.08 26.64 -60.26
CA GLN A 53 -0.30 26.29 -60.61
C GLN A 53 -0.36 25.18 -61.67
N VAL A 54 0.46 25.28 -62.71
CA VAL A 54 0.62 24.23 -63.73
C VAL A 54 1.04 22.91 -63.08
N VAL A 55 2.12 22.95 -62.30
CA VAL A 55 2.69 21.74 -61.69
C VAL A 55 1.70 21.10 -60.71
N SER A 56 1.04 21.90 -59.86
CA SER A 56 0.02 21.36 -58.92
C SER A 56 -1.23 20.82 -59.62
N SER A 57 -1.61 21.38 -60.78
CA SER A 57 -2.72 20.84 -61.59
C SER A 57 -2.35 19.51 -62.24
N LEU A 58 -1.12 19.40 -62.74
CA LEU A 58 -0.57 18.16 -63.30
C LEU A 58 -0.36 17.09 -62.22
N GLU A 59 0.08 17.46 -61.02
CA GLU A 59 0.25 16.55 -59.88
C GLU A 59 -1.08 15.91 -59.46
N LYS A 60 -2.17 16.69 -59.44
CA LYS A 60 -3.53 16.18 -59.12
C LYS A 60 -4.07 15.21 -60.16
N GLN A 61 -3.62 15.30 -61.41
CA GLN A 61 -4.10 14.46 -62.50
C GLN A 61 -3.25 13.20 -62.69
N HIS A 62 -1.93 13.27 -62.46
CA HIS A 62 -0.98 12.22 -62.85
C HIS A 62 0.00 11.77 -61.76
N GLY A 63 -0.06 12.32 -60.54
CA GLY A 63 0.90 11.97 -59.47
C GLY A 63 2.24 12.68 -59.62
N GLU A 64 3.37 11.95 -59.58
CA GLU A 64 4.69 12.57 -59.78
C GLU A 64 4.86 13.11 -61.21
N VAL A 65 5.10 14.42 -61.34
CA VAL A 65 5.21 15.11 -62.64
C VAL A 65 6.66 15.18 -63.10
N TYR A 66 6.90 14.63 -64.30
CA TYR A 66 8.19 14.69 -65.00
C TYR A 66 8.04 15.52 -66.28
N LEU A 67 8.95 16.47 -66.50
CA LEU A 67 8.94 17.43 -67.61
C LEU A 67 10.21 17.30 -68.47
N THR A 68 10.15 17.75 -69.73
CA THR A 68 11.29 17.68 -70.67
C THR A 68 12.40 18.68 -70.33
N THR A 69 13.66 18.29 -70.53
CA THR A 69 14.84 19.16 -70.35
C THR A 69 14.80 20.42 -71.23
N THR A 70 14.20 20.35 -72.43
CA THR A 70 14.03 21.50 -73.31
C THR A 70 13.16 22.61 -72.73
N LEU A 71 12.18 22.26 -71.90
CA LEU A 71 11.36 23.21 -71.16
C LEU A 71 12.18 23.85 -70.03
N ALA A 72 13.02 23.06 -69.36
CA ALA A 72 13.92 23.57 -68.33
C ALA A 72 14.91 24.59 -68.90
N ASP A 73 15.54 24.28 -70.04
CA ASP A 73 16.48 25.19 -70.70
C ASP A 73 15.79 26.51 -71.07
N TYR A 74 14.55 26.46 -71.57
CA TYR A 74 13.77 27.66 -71.91
C TYR A 74 13.50 28.57 -70.70
N VAL A 75 13.09 27.99 -69.57
CA VAL A 75 12.80 28.74 -68.34
C VAL A 75 14.09 29.18 -67.63
N PHE A 76 15.17 28.40 -67.74
CA PHE A 76 16.43 28.66 -67.05
C PHE A 76 17.26 29.78 -67.68
N VAL A 77 17.18 30.00 -69.00
CA VAL A 77 17.91 31.08 -69.71
C VAL A 77 17.78 32.46 -69.04
N PRO A 78 16.58 33.02 -68.80
CA PRO A 78 16.45 34.32 -68.13
C PRO A 78 16.85 34.29 -66.64
N LEU A 79 16.84 33.12 -65.99
CA LEU A 79 17.21 32.97 -64.58
C LEU A 79 18.73 33.03 -64.38
N VAL A 80 19.52 32.48 -65.32
CA VAL A 80 20.99 32.48 -65.23
C VAL A 80 21.56 33.89 -65.16
N ASP A 81 21.04 34.82 -65.97
CA ASP A 81 21.53 36.19 -65.98
C ASP A 81 21.06 36.99 -64.76
N LEU A 82 19.92 36.60 -64.16
CA LEU A 82 19.50 37.11 -62.86
C LEU A 82 20.42 36.63 -61.73
N PHE A 83 20.82 35.36 -61.69
CA PHE A 83 21.76 34.85 -60.68
C PHE A 83 23.17 35.45 -60.77
N LYS A 84 23.58 35.94 -61.95
CA LYS A 84 24.85 36.66 -62.15
C LYS A 84 24.80 38.13 -61.70
N ALA A 85 23.63 38.67 -61.38
CA ALA A 85 23.50 40.06 -60.96
C ALA A 85 24.13 40.29 -59.56
N PRO A 86 24.83 41.42 -59.34
CA PRO A 86 25.64 41.63 -58.13
C PRO A 86 24.81 41.79 -56.83
N GLN A 87 23.55 42.23 -56.91
CA GLN A 87 22.65 42.32 -55.76
C GLN A 87 21.20 42.05 -56.19
N ILE A 88 20.57 41.04 -55.58
CA ILE A 88 19.15 40.69 -55.77
C ILE A 88 18.45 40.86 -54.43
N GLY A 89 17.28 41.51 -54.43
CA GLY A 89 16.43 41.63 -53.25
C GLY A 89 15.87 40.28 -52.80
N ASP A 90 15.75 40.08 -51.49
CA ASP A 90 15.39 38.79 -50.87
C ASP A 90 14.08 38.19 -51.39
N ARG A 91 13.03 39.01 -51.59
CA ARG A 91 11.74 38.52 -52.13
C ARG A 91 11.87 37.95 -53.54
N THR A 92 12.68 38.58 -54.39
CA THR A 92 12.91 38.11 -55.76
C THR A 92 13.79 36.86 -55.73
N LEU A 93 14.83 36.84 -54.90
CA LEU A 93 15.71 35.69 -54.73
C LEU A 93 14.97 34.44 -54.21
N GLU A 94 14.09 34.60 -53.21
CA GLU A 94 13.22 33.53 -52.71
C GLU A 94 12.40 32.89 -53.83
N LYS A 95 11.75 33.71 -54.69
CA LYS A 95 10.95 33.19 -55.81
C LYS A 95 11.82 32.56 -56.91
N LEU A 96 12.99 33.12 -57.21
CA LEU A 96 13.94 32.54 -58.16
C LEU A 96 14.40 31.14 -57.69
N LEU A 97 14.75 31.00 -56.41
CA LEU A 97 15.13 29.72 -55.81
C LEU A 97 13.98 28.71 -55.82
N LYS A 98 12.74 29.15 -55.56
CA LYS A 98 11.56 28.27 -55.65
C LYS A 98 11.26 27.81 -57.08
N ILE A 99 11.46 28.68 -58.08
CA ILE A 99 11.38 28.28 -59.50
C ILE A 99 12.48 27.26 -59.80
N LEU A 100 13.71 27.51 -59.36
CA LEU A 100 14.85 26.62 -59.57
C LEU A 100 14.64 25.25 -58.91
N ALA A 101 14.16 25.20 -57.68
CA ALA A 101 13.83 23.95 -56.99
C ALA A 101 12.76 23.16 -57.75
N THR A 102 11.74 23.84 -58.31
CA THR A 102 10.70 23.20 -59.11
C THR A 102 11.26 22.66 -60.44
N LEU A 103 12.18 23.39 -61.09
CA LEU A 103 12.88 22.92 -62.29
C LEU A 103 13.74 21.69 -62.00
N ILE A 104 14.48 21.68 -60.88
CA ILE A 104 15.28 20.53 -60.46
C ILE A 104 14.37 19.32 -60.26
N ARG A 105 13.32 19.49 -59.46
CA ARG A 105 12.37 18.43 -59.10
C ARG A 105 11.66 17.81 -60.31
N CYS A 106 11.15 18.65 -61.22
CA CYS A 106 10.28 18.20 -62.30
C CYS A 106 11.03 17.88 -63.60
N CYS A 107 12.12 18.58 -63.92
CA CYS A 107 12.80 18.45 -65.21
C CYS A 107 14.13 17.69 -65.13
N TRP A 108 14.87 17.85 -64.04
CA TRP A 108 16.25 17.35 -63.90
C TRP A 108 16.39 16.11 -63.00
N ARG A 109 15.27 15.59 -62.50
CA ARG A 109 15.20 14.35 -61.70
C ARG A 109 15.16 13.07 -62.54
N ILE A 110 14.85 13.15 -63.83
CA ILE A 110 14.82 11.97 -64.72
C ILE A 110 16.25 11.46 -64.92
N ALA A 111 16.45 10.14 -64.89
CA ALA A 111 17.75 9.52 -65.14
C ALA A 111 18.38 10.02 -66.47
N GLY A 112 19.59 10.55 -66.39
CA GLY A 112 20.33 11.11 -67.54
C GLY A 112 19.98 12.55 -67.96
N SER A 113 19.06 13.22 -67.25
CA SER A 113 18.57 14.57 -67.63
C SER A 113 19.37 15.74 -67.09
N LEU A 114 20.17 15.55 -66.03
CA LEU A 114 21.00 16.61 -65.42
C LEU A 114 22.48 16.41 -65.79
N PRO A 115 23.07 17.33 -66.58
CA PRO A 115 24.49 17.28 -66.91
C PRO A 115 25.37 17.48 -65.67
N SER A 116 26.50 16.76 -65.60
CA SER A 116 27.46 16.83 -64.48
C SER A 116 27.96 18.25 -64.22
N GLN A 117 28.29 19.01 -65.27
CA GLN A 117 28.73 20.40 -65.19
C GLN A 117 27.65 21.35 -64.67
N LEU A 118 26.38 21.10 -65.00
CA LEU A 118 25.27 21.90 -64.48
C LEU A 118 25.10 21.63 -62.98
N GLY A 119 25.21 20.36 -62.57
CA GLY A 119 25.18 19.96 -61.16
C GLY A 119 26.28 20.62 -60.31
N THR A 120 27.53 20.66 -60.79
CA THR A 120 28.65 21.29 -60.04
C THR A 120 28.48 22.80 -59.92
N ASN A 121 28.04 23.45 -61.00
CA ASN A 121 27.79 24.88 -61.02
C ASN A 121 26.62 25.26 -60.10
N LEU A 122 25.53 24.47 -60.10
CA LEU A 122 24.39 24.68 -59.19
C LEU A 122 24.79 24.47 -57.73
N LEU A 123 25.53 23.40 -57.41
CA LEU A 123 26.03 23.15 -56.06
C LEU A 123 26.89 24.31 -55.53
N SER A 124 27.79 24.82 -56.36
CA SER A 124 28.68 25.93 -56.01
C SER A 124 27.91 27.25 -55.88
N LEU A 125 26.93 27.50 -56.76
CA LEU A 125 26.09 28.68 -56.74
C LEU A 125 25.22 28.74 -55.47
N LEU A 126 24.49 27.67 -55.15
CA LEU A 126 23.62 27.60 -53.97
C LEU A 126 24.44 27.75 -52.67
N SER A 127 25.59 27.08 -52.59
CA SER A 127 26.52 27.24 -51.46
C SER A 127 27.01 28.68 -51.28
N PHE A 128 27.26 29.40 -52.38
CA PHE A 128 27.73 30.78 -52.35
C PHE A 128 26.62 31.77 -51.94
N LEU A 129 25.35 31.52 -52.31
CA LEU A 129 24.23 32.43 -52.04
C LEU A 129 23.92 32.59 -50.54
N ILE A 130 24.00 31.50 -49.77
CA ILE A 130 23.86 31.53 -48.29
C ILE A 130 25.22 31.73 -47.60
N GLY A 131 26.25 30.97 -48.01
CA GLY A 131 27.51 30.86 -47.29
C GLY A 131 28.54 31.95 -47.57
N GLY A 132 28.46 32.60 -48.74
CA GLY A 132 29.48 33.51 -49.25
C GLY A 132 30.68 32.78 -49.88
N PRO A 133 31.82 33.46 -50.09
CA PRO A 133 33.01 32.84 -50.69
C PRO A 133 33.67 31.83 -49.73
N PRO A 134 34.20 30.70 -50.25
CA PRO A 134 34.73 29.60 -49.45
C PRO A 134 36.05 29.92 -48.70
N SER A 135 36.69 31.07 -48.96
CA SER A 135 37.96 31.47 -48.33
C SER A 135 37.74 32.55 -47.27
N GLY A 136 38.18 32.27 -46.04
CA GLY A 136 37.95 33.06 -44.82
C GLY A 136 38.57 34.46 -44.74
N GLN A 137 38.56 35.27 -45.80
CA GLN A 137 39.12 36.62 -45.78
C GLN A 137 38.10 37.77 -45.68
N THR A 138 36.80 37.50 -45.54
CA THR A 138 35.83 38.53 -45.11
C THR A 138 34.61 37.87 -44.47
N ARG A 139 34.52 37.87 -43.12
CA ARG A 139 33.37 37.38 -42.35
C ARG A 139 32.15 38.32 -42.45
N GLN A 140 31.65 38.59 -43.65
CA GLN A 140 30.30 39.12 -43.80
C GLN A 140 29.47 38.03 -44.49
N LYS A 141 28.94 37.09 -43.69
CA LYS A 141 27.86 36.20 -44.13
C LYS A 141 26.75 37.11 -44.66
N PRO A 142 26.24 36.91 -45.89
CA PRO A 142 25.14 37.72 -46.38
C PRO A 142 23.95 37.55 -45.43
N SER A 143 23.52 38.65 -44.80
CA SER A 143 22.33 38.62 -43.95
C SER A 143 21.11 38.51 -44.85
N ARG A 144 20.60 37.28 -44.99
CA ARG A 144 19.42 36.94 -45.78
C ARG A 144 18.26 36.59 -44.86
N SER A 145 17.04 36.86 -45.32
CA SER A 145 15.79 36.44 -44.68
C SER A 145 15.69 34.91 -44.57
N ASN A 146 14.95 34.44 -43.57
CA ASN A 146 14.76 33.00 -43.32
C ASN A 146 14.09 32.30 -44.51
N GLU A 147 13.20 32.99 -45.23
CA GLU A 147 12.50 32.47 -46.40
C GLU A 147 13.44 32.18 -47.58
N VAL A 148 14.50 32.98 -47.74
CA VAL A 148 15.54 32.76 -48.77
C VAL A 148 16.39 31.56 -48.39
N ILE A 149 16.79 31.44 -47.12
CA ILE A 149 17.57 30.31 -46.60
C ILE A 149 16.74 29.02 -46.74
N GLU A 150 15.45 29.04 -46.41
CA GLU A 150 14.54 27.92 -46.60
C GLU A 150 14.46 27.49 -48.08
N ALA A 151 14.29 28.45 -49.00
CA ALA A 151 14.17 28.18 -50.43
C ALA A 151 15.47 27.63 -51.05
N ASP A 152 16.62 28.11 -50.61
CA ASP A 152 17.92 27.62 -51.08
C ASP A 152 18.24 26.21 -50.53
N LEU A 153 17.95 25.95 -49.25
CA LEU A 153 18.04 24.60 -48.67
C LEU A 153 17.11 23.61 -49.38
N GLU A 154 15.90 24.03 -49.74
CA GLU A 154 14.99 23.21 -50.54
C GLU A 154 15.57 22.90 -51.93
N CYS A 155 16.18 23.90 -52.56
CA CYS A 155 16.86 23.73 -53.83
C CYS A 155 18.04 22.76 -53.74
N LEU A 156 18.83 22.83 -52.66
CA LEU A 156 19.92 21.90 -52.37
C LEU A 156 19.39 20.48 -52.14
N LYS A 157 18.30 20.32 -51.38
CA LYS A 157 17.66 19.01 -51.17
C LYS A 157 17.23 18.39 -52.49
N GLU A 158 16.50 19.12 -53.33
CA GLU A 158 16.04 18.64 -54.64
C GLU A 158 17.22 18.30 -55.57
N LEU A 159 18.32 19.07 -55.49
CA LEU A 159 19.56 18.78 -56.21
C LEU A 159 20.17 17.45 -55.76
N PHE A 160 20.26 17.20 -54.45
CA PHE A 160 20.76 15.93 -53.91
C PHE A 160 19.86 14.75 -54.27
N ILE A 161 18.53 14.91 -54.25
CA ILE A 161 17.59 13.88 -54.71
C ILE A 161 17.84 13.56 -56.19
N SER A 162 18.04 14.59 -57.02
CA SER A 162 18.31 14.43 -58.45
C SER A 162 19.64 13.71 -58.69
N ILE A 163 20.71 14.08 -57.97
CA ILE A 163 21.99 13.37 -58.02
C ILE A 163 21.79 11.90 -57.62
N ARG A 164 21.01 11.61 -56.57
CA ARG A 164 20.73 10.24 -56.13
C ARG A 164 20.05 9.42 -57.23
N THR A 165 19.04 9.98 -57.89
CA THR A 165 18.34 9.29 -58.98
C THR A 165 19.25 9.01 -60.18
N GLN A 166 20.27 9.83 -60.42
CA GLN A 166 21.29 9.57 -61.43
C GLN A 166 22.23 8.44 -61.03
N THR A 167 22.70 8.46 -59.79
CA THR A 167 23.57 7.41 -59.24
C THR A 167 22.88 6.05 -59.28
N SER A 168 21.60 5.98 -58.92
CA SER A 168 20.80 4.74 -59.01
C SER A 168 20.61 4.23 -60.45
N ALA A 169 20.71 5.12 -61.45
CA ALA A 169 20.65 4.76 -62.86
C ALA A 169 22.00 4.34 -63.46
N GLY A 170 23.06 4.24 -62.64
CA GLY A 170 24.39 3.79 -63.06
C GLY A 170 25.32 4.92 -63.56
N ILE A 171 24.95 6.18 -63.38
CA ILE A 171 25.83 7.33 -63.64
C ILE A 171 26.76 7.52 -62.43
N PRO A 172 28.08 7.73 -62.62
CA PRO A 172 28.99 7.94 -61.49
C PRO A 172 28.57 9.15 -60.66
N ASN A 173 28.66 9.00 -59.33
CA ASN A 173 28.22 10.01 -58.39
C ASN A 173 29.09 11.28 -58.54
N LEU A 174 28.46 12.38 -58.93
CA LEU A 174 29.13 13.67 -59.13
C LEU A 174 29.93 14.14 -57.90
N LEU A 175 29.51 13.69 -56.71
CA LEU A 175 30.09 14.11 -55.43
C LEU A 175 31.26 13.23 -54.97
N GLU A 176 31.57 12.14 -55.69
CA GLU A 176 32.75 11.30 -55.44
C GLU A 176 33.98 11.77 -56.24
N ASP A 177 33.79 12.66 -57.22
CA ASP A 177 34.89 13.25 -58.00
C ASP A 177 35.78 14.13 -57.11
N ALA A 178 37.10 13.90 -57.14
CA ALA A 178 38.08 14.63 -56.33
C ALA A 178 38.05 16.17 -56.54
N SER A 179 37.53 16.63 -57.68
CA SER A 179 37.40 18.07 -58.01
C SER A 179 36.18 18.75 -57.36
N THR A 180 35.12 17.99 -57.05
CA THR A 180 33.86 18.51 -56.51
C THR A 180 33.77 18.36 -54.99
N LEU A 181 34.64 17.53 -54.40
CA LEU A 181 34.72 17.26 -52.97
C LEU A 181 34.89 18.51 -52.08
N PRO A 182 35.75 19.51 -52.41
CA PRO A 182 35.85 20.72 -51.59
C PRO A 182 34.56 21.56 -51.60
N SER A 183 33.91 21.67 -52.76
CA SER A 183 32.63 22.38 -52.91
C SER A 183 31.52 21.68 -52.13
N PHE A 184 31.48 20.35 -52.16
CA PHE A 184 30.56 19.55 -51.37
C PHE A 184 30.79 19.72 -49.86
N GLY A 185 32.04 19.63 -49.38
CA GLY A 185 32.37 19.85 -47.96
C GLY A 185 32.00 21.26 -47.48
N TYR A 186 32.17 22.27 -48.34
CA TYR A 186 31.69 23.63 -48.08
C TYR A 186 30.16 23.69 -48.02
N THR A 187 29.46 23.04 -48.95
CA THR A 187 27.98 22.95 -48.96
C THR A 187 27.46 22.37 -47.65
N VAL A 188 28.03 21.24 -47.20
CA VAL A 188 27.66 20.60 -45.92
C VAL A 188 27.90 21.55 -44.74
N SER A 189 29.01 22.28 -44.75
CA SER A 189 29.30 23.29 -43.71
C SER A 189 28.27 24.42 -43.71
N VAL A 190 27.83 24.90 -44.88
CA VAL A 190 26.78 25.94 -45.00
C VAL A 190 25.43 25.44 -44.49
N ILE A 191 25.07 24.18 -44.76
CA ILE A 191 23.84 23.57 -44.23
C ILE A 191 23.91 23.46 -42.70
N LEU A 192 25.05 23.01 -42.15
CA LEU A 192 25.26 22.90 -40.70
C LEU A 192 25.27 24.27 -40.01
N ASP A 193 25.89 25.29 -40.60
CA ASP A 193 25.86 26.66 -40.10
C ASP A 193 24.44 27.24 -40.14
N SER A 194 23.65 26.92 -41.16
CA SER A 194 22.23 27.33 -41.25
C SER A 194 21.38 26.68 -40.16
N LEU A 195 21.61 25.39 -39.87
CA LEU A 195 20.96 24.67 -38.75
C LEU A 195 21.35 25.27 -37.38
N ARG A 196 22.59 25.72 -37.22
CA ARG A 196 23.11 26.28 -35.97
C ARG A 196 22.67 27.72 -35.73
N ASP A 197 22.75 28.57 -36.75
CA ASP A 197 22.57 30.02 -36.63
C ASP A 197 21.09 30.42 -36.69
N CYS A 198 20.24 29.66 -37.38
CA CYS A 198 18.82 29.98 -37.55
C CYS A 198 17.97 29.30 -36.47
N GLN A 199 17.04 30.06 -35.87
CA GLN A 199 16.10 29.56 -34.86
C GLN A 199 14.72 29.20 -35.45
N ASP A 200 14.47 29.50 -36.71
CA ASP A 200 13.21 29.16 -37.37
C ASP A 200 13.10 27.65 -37.62
N VAL A 201 12.00 27.05 -37.16
CA VAL A 201 11.74 25.61 -37.24
C VAL A 201 11.73 25.14 -38.69
N LYS A 202 11.20 25.95 -39.62
CA LYS A 202 11.14 25.58 -41.04
C LYS A 202 12.53 25.43 -41.64
N VAL A 203 13.41 26.41 -41.40
CA VAL A 203 14.80 26.39 -41.87
C VAL A 203 15.55 25.20 -41.28
N GLN A 204 15.39 24.94 -39.98
CA GLN A 204 16.03 23.79 -39.31
C GLN A 204 15.58 22.45 -39.90
N ILE A 205 14.26 22.27 -40.12
CA ILE A 205 13.72 21.04 -40.72
C ILE A 205 14.24 20.87 -42.16
N ARG A 206 14.22 21.91 -43.00
CA ARG A 206 14.74 21.82 -44.37
C ARG A 206 16.24 21.50 -44.42
N ALA A 207 17.04 22.07 -43.50
CA ALA A 207 18.45 21.74 -43.38
C ALA A 207 18.65 20.26 -43.01
N LEU A 208 17.85 19.73 -42.08
CA LEU A 208 17.90 18.33 -41.67
C LEU A 208 17.44 17.37 -42.78
N GLU A 209 16.38 17.72 -43.52
CA GLU A 209 15.94 16.97 -44.71
C GLU A 209 17.04 16.91 -45.78
N ALA A 210 17.72 18.03 -46.05
CA ALA A 210 18.84 18.06 -46.99
C ALA A 210 19.99 17.14 -46.55
N LEU A 211 20.34 17.14 -45.25
CA LEU A 211 21.34 16.23 -44.69
C LEU A 211 20.88 14.76 -44.72
N ASP A 212 19.59 14.49 -44.54
CA ASP A 212 19.04 13.13 -44.61
C ASP A 212 19.17 12.52 -46.01
N VAL A 213 18.93 13.33 -47.05
CA VAL A 213 19.17 12.94 -48.45
C VAL A 213 20.66 12.72 -48.72
N ILE A 214 21.55 13.54 -48.14
CA ILE A 214 23.00 13.33 -48.22
C ILE A 214 23.40 11.95 -47.64
N CYS A 215 22.76 11.50 -46.56
CA CYS A 215 23.03 10.17 -46.00
C CYS A 215 22.68 9.04 -47.00
N ASP A 216 21.58 9.19 -47.74
CA ASP A 216 21.15 8.21 -48.74
C ASP A 216 22.03 8.18 -50.00
N LEU A 217 22.77 9.26 -50.27
CA LEU A 217 23.69 9.35 -51.41
C LEU A 217 24.93 8.47 -51.26
N PHE A 218 25.34 8.20 -50.02
CA PHE A 218 26.61 7.52 -49.73
C PHE A 218 26.38 6.25 -48.87
N PRO A 219 25.74 5.20 -49.41
CA PRO A 219 25.41 4.00 -48.65
C PRO A 219 26.64 3.24 -48.14
N LYS A 220 27.80 3.38 -48.80
CA LYS A 220 29.08 2.80 -48.33
C LYS A 220 29.61 3.49 -47.08
N GLY A 221 29.26 4.75 -46.84
CA GLY A 221 29.55 5.50 -45.61
C GLY A 221 30.90 6.23 -45.54
N ASP A 222 31.79 6.13 -46.54
CA ASP A 222 33.19 6.60 -46.41
C ASP A 222 33.25 8.12 -46.40
N MET A 223 32.47 8.71 -47.29
CA MET A 223 32.23 10.14 -47.35
C MET A 223 31.51 10.65 -46.09
N LEU A 224 30.58 9.85 -45.54
CA LEU A 224 29.85 10.18 -44.32
C LEU A 224 30.79 10.21 -43.10
N SER A 225 31.80 9.32 -43.04
CA SER A 225 32.79 9.35 -41.95
C SER A 225 33.62 10.62 -41.90
N MET A 226 33.85 11.29 -43.03
CA MET A 226 34.60 12.57 -43.07
C MET A 226 33.77 13.76 -42.56
N ILE A 227 32.46 13.76 -42.79
CA ILE A 227 31.56 14.85 -42.35
C ILE A 227 30.99 14.63 -40.94
N LEU A 228 31.02 13.39 -40.44
CA LEU A 228 30.47 12.99 -39.13
C LEU A 228 30.92 13.90 -37.96
N PRO A 229 32.21 14.28 -37.80
CA PRO A 229 32.62 15.15 -36.70
C PRO A 229 31.95 16.53 -36.74
N GLY A 230 31.77 17.09 -37.94
CA GLY A 230 31.09 18.36 -38.16
C GLY A 230 29.59 18.28 -37.84
N CYS A 231 28.94 17.22 -38.32
CA CYS A 231 27.53 16.93 -38.02
C CYS A 231 27.30 16.76 -36.52
N MET A 232 28.06 15.87 -35.86
CA MET A 232 27.92 15.59 -34.42
C MET A 232 28.20 16.82 -33.56
N SER A 233 29.24 17.61 -33.87
CA SER A 233 29.52 18.85 -33.14
C SER A 233 28.36 19.84 -33.23
N THR A 234 27.75 19.97 -34.42
CA THR A 234 26.63 20.88 -34.67
C THR A 234 25.37 20.39 -33.97
N PHE A 235 25.02 19.11 -34.09
CA PHE A 235 23.86 18.54 -33.42
C PHE A 235 23.97 18.67 -31.89
N VAL A 236 25.13 18.38 -31.30
CA VAL A 236 25.34 18.58 -29.86
C VAL A 236 25.19 20.05 -29.48
N LYS A 237 25.70 21.00 -30.28
CA LYS A 237 25.54 22.44 -30.01
C LYS A 237 24.08 22.89 -30.08
N VAL A 238 23.30 22.35 -31.02
CA VAL A 238 21.87 22.65 -31.18
C VAL A 238 21.07 22.04 -30.01
N VAL A 239 21.38 20.81 -29.61
CA VAL A 239 20.74 20.13 -28.47
C VAL A 239 21.13 20.77 -27.12
N ALA A 240 22.39 21.19 -26.96
CA ALA A 240 22.93 21.72 -25.70
C ALA A 240 22.56 23.18 -25.39
N GLN A 241 21.87 23.89 -26.29
CA GLN A 241 21.83 25.37 -26.31
C GLN A 241 21.61 25.99 -24.91
N ARG A 242 22.61 26.78 -24.49
CA ARG A 242 22.76 27.37 -23.14
C ARG A 242 21.98 28.67 -22.93
N ASN A 243 21.16 29.11 -23.89
CA ASN A 243 20.61 30.47 -23.96
C ASN A 243 19.10 30.58 -23.63
N GLY A 244 18.50 29.57 -23.00
CA GLY A 244 17.13 29.65 -22.47
C GLY A 244 15.97 29.53 -23.48
N VAL A 245 16.24 29.44 -24.78
CA VAL A 245 15.23 29.16 -25.82
C VAL A 245 15.20 27.67 -26.11
N LYS A 246 14.04 27.02 -25.92
CA LYS A 246 13.85 25.58 -26.20
C LYS A 246 13.76 25.36 -27.72
N VAL A 247 14.56 24.44 -28.26
CA VAL A 247 14.43 23.96 -29.65
C VAL A 247 13.08 23.25 -29.82
N HIS A 248 12.44 23.41 -30.97
CA HIS A 248 11.16 22.78 -31.24
C HIS A 248 11.29 21.24 -31.33
N TYR A 249 10.32 20.51 -30.79
CA TYR A 249 10.40 19.04 -30.65
C TYR A 249 10.55 18.30 -31.99
N THR A 250 9.98 18.81 -33.09
CA THR A 250 10.12 18.21 -34.44
C THR A 250 11.55 18.29 -34.98
N ALA A 251 12.27 19.38 -34.67
CA ALA A 251 13.67 19.52 -35.07
C ALA A 251 14.56 18.58 -34.24
N LEU A 252 14.25 18.41 -32.94
CA LEU A 252 14.94 17.44 -32.08
C LEU A 252 14.73 16.00 -32.55
N GLU A 253 13.50 15.61 -32.89
CA GLU A 253 13.17 14.30 -33.46
C GLU A 253 13.97 14.05 -34.76
N ALA A 254 13.97 15.00 -35.69
CA ALA A 254 14.70 14.89 -36.94
C ALA A 254 16.22 14.79 -36.73
N ILE A 255 16.79 15.56 -35.78
CA ILE A 255 18.21 15.44 -35.39
C ILE A 255 18.51 14.03 -34.86
N ILE A 256 17.67 13.50 -33.96
CA ILE A 256 17.88 12.17 -33.37
C ILE A 256 17.86 11.09 -34.46
N ARG A 257 16.85 11.09 -35.35
CA ARG A 257 16.78 10.13 -36.46
C ARG A 257 17.97 10.23 -37.41
N LEU A 258 18.42 11.46 -37.71
CA LEU A 258 19.56 11.68 -38.57
C LEU A 258 20.87 11.20 -37.91
N VAL A 259 21.04 11.42 -36.61
CA VAL A 259 22.17 10.85 -35.84
C VAL A 259 22.15 9.32 -35.90
N THR A 260 20.98 8.69 -35.69
CA THR A 260 20.83 7.23 -35.84
C THR A 260 21.29 6.77 -37.22
N LYS A 261 20.78 7.42 -38.28
CA LYS A 261 21.06 7.06 -39.67
C LYS A 261 22.54 7.21 -40.02
N ILE A 262 23.15 8.34 -39.70
CA ILE A 262 24.58 8.59 -39.98
C ILE A 262 25.44 7.55 -39.26
N LEU A 263 25.20 7.30 -37.98
CA LEU A 263 25.99 6.34 -37.20
C LEU A 263 25.85 4.91 -37.73
N VAL A 264 24.66 4.50 -38.17
CA VAL A 264 24.45 3.19 -38.79
C VAL A 264 25.22 3.09 -40.11
N PHE A 265 25.22 4.11 -40.96
CA PHE A 265 25.97 4.06 -42.21
C PHE A 265 27.50 4.10 -42.01
N THR A 266 27.99 4.80 -40.98
CA THR A 266 29.43 4.94 -40.75
C THR A 266 30.02 3.85 -39.87
N CYS A 267 29.27 3.41 -38.87
CA CYS A 267 29.74 2.58 -37.76
C CYS A 267 28.96 1.27 -37.60
N SER A 268 28.14 0.84 -38.57
CA SER A 268 27.52 -0.48 -38.47
C SER A 268 28.55 -1.60 -38.58
N ASP A 269 28.39 -2.61 -37.72
CA ASP A 269 29.26 -3.77 -37.63
C ASP A 269 29.35 -4.51 -38.98
N ASN A 270 28.24 -4.62 -39.71
CA ASN A 270 28.21 -5.24 -41.04
C ASN A 270 29.00 -4.43 -42.08
N ASN A 271 28.98 -3.10 -42.02
CA ASN A 271 29.72 -2.25 -42.95
C ASN A 271 31.21 -2.28 -42.65
N LEU A 272 31.58 -2.27 -41.37
CA LEU A 272 32.97 -2.30 -40.92
C LEU A 272 33.58 -3.72 -40.92
N GLY A 273 32.76 -4.77 -41.09
CA GLY A 273 33.21 -6.16 -40.97
C GLY A 273 33.75 -6.47 -39.57
N ALA A 274 33.16 -5.86 -38.54
CA ALA A 274 33.60 -6.00 -37.16
C ALA A 274 33.06 -7.32 -36.58
N PHE A 275 33.95 -8.20 -36.13
CA PHE A 275 33.58 -9.43 -35.43
C PHE A 275 34.45 -9.62 -34.19
N VAL A 276 33.93 -10.37 -33.22
CA VAL A 276 34.68 -10.82 -32.04
C VAL A 276 35.26 -12.19 -32.34
N LYS A 277 36.54 -12.39 -32.04
CA LYS A 277 37.20 -13.71 -32.10
C LYS A 277 36.68 -14.55 -30.93
N ASP A 278 36.22 -15.77 -31.20
CA ASP A 278 35.60 -16.67 -30.22
C ASP A 278 36.41 -16.76 -28.91
N PHE A 279 35.82 -16.32 -27.81
CA PHE A 279 36.27 -16.65 -26.47
C PHE A 279 35.60 -17.96 -26.05
N ASN A 280 36.35 -19.06 -26.03
CA ASN A 280 35.92 -20.30 -25.38
C ASN A 280 35.82 -20.06 -23.86
N LEU A 281 34.60 -19.89 -23.35
CA LEU A 281 34.31 -19.70 -21.92
C LEU A 281 34.12 -21.06 -21.25
N ASN A 282 35.18 -21.61 -20.66
CA ASN A 282 35.12 -22.87 -19.89
C ASN A 282 35.28 -22.68 -18.36
N SER A 283 35.47 -21.46 -17.84
CA SER A 283 35.59 -21.25 -16.38
C SER A 283 35.11 -19.87 -15.87
N LEU A 284 34.66 -19.83 -14.61
CA LEU A 284 34.03 -18.68 -13.95
C LEU A 284 35.06 -17.63 -13.45
N GLU A 285 36.32 -18.01 -13.31
CA GLU A 285 37.41 -17.09 -12.96
C GLU A 285 37.81 -16.19 -14.15
N ASP A 286 37.54 -16.64 -15.38
CA ASP A 286 37.81 -15.86 -16.59
C ASP A 286 36.84 -14.68 -16.79
N LEU A 287 35.68 -14.61 -16.10
CA LEU A 287 34.70 -13.52 -16.28
C LEU A 287 35.11 -12.19 -15.60
N LYS A 288 35.89 -12.27 -14.51
CA LYS A 288 36.44 -11.07 -13.84
C LYS A 288 37.54 -10.40 -14.69
N ASP A 289 38.36 -11.21 -15.35
CA ASP A 289 39.49 -10.72 -16.14
C ASP A 289 39.13 -10.49 -17.62
N SER A 290 38.28 -11.31 -18.25
CA SER A 290 37.97 -11.19 -19.69
C SER A 290 36.99 -10.05 -20.03
N SER A 291 36.04 -9.73 -19.16
CA SER A 291 35.04 -8.67 -19.42
C SER A 291 35.51 -7.27 -19.05
N SER A 292 36.58 -7.16 -18.27
CA SER A 292 37.29 -5.92 -18.00
C SER A 292 38.32 -5.62 -19.11
N GLU A 293 38.82 -6.64 -19.80
CA GLU A 293 39.57 -6.50 -21.06
C GLU A 293 38.69 -6.08 -22.25
N LEU A 294 37.46 -6.59 -22.42
CA LEU A 294 36.55 -6.15 -23.50
C LEU A 294 36.09 -4.68 -23.40
N LEU A 295 36.10 -4.10 -22.20
CA LEU A 295 35.75 -2.69 -21.96
C LEU A 295 36.93 -1.74 -22.09
N LYS A 296 38.18 -2.25 -22.10
CA LYS A 296 39.42 -1.45 -22.11
C LYS A 296 40.31 -1.70 -23.32
N ASN A 297 40.24 -2.87 -23.93
CA ASN A 297 41.09 -3.28 -25.03
C ASN A 297 40.26 -3.32 -26.32
N HIS A 298 40.44 -2.32 -27.18
CA HIS A 298 40.07 -2.37 -28.59
C HIS A 298 40.87 -3.46 -29.38
N ASP A 299 41.65 -4.30 -28.71
CA ASP A 299 42.58 -5.27 -29.31
C ASP A 299 41.95 -6.64 -29.63
N THR A 300 40.75 -6.95 -29.15
CA THR A 300 40.05 -8.21 -29.42
C THR A 300 39.04 -8.13 -30.58
N ILE A 301 38.76 -6.93 -31.10
CA ILE A 301 37.90 -6.71 -32.27
C ILE A 301 38.80 -6.63 -33.50
N GLU A 302 38.79 -7.67 -34.33
CA GLU A 302 39.44 -7.66 -35.64
C GLU A 302 38.44 -7.08 -36.67
N PHE A 303 38.92 -6.13 -37.47
CA PHE A 303 38.21 -5.60 -38.64
C PHE A 303 38.74 -6.35 -39.86
N ILE A 304 37.86 -6.79 -40.76
CA ILE A 304 38.31 -7.21 -42.09
C ILE A 304 38.70 -5.93 -42.85
N PRO A 305 39.99 -5.68 -43.14
CA PRO A 305 40.38 -4.51 -43.89
C PRO A 305 40.12 -4.81 -45.36
N GLU A 306 38.89 -4.58 -45.81
CA GLU A 306 38.75 -4.18 -47.21
C GLU A 306 39.43 -2.81 -47.35
N GLU A 307 40.18 -2.62 -48.44
CA GLU A 307 40.95 -1.41 -48.76
C GLU A 307 40.08 -0.14 -48.61
N LYS A 308 40.06 0.46 -47.41
CA LYS A 308 39.30 1.67 -47.08
C LYS A 308 40.28 2.76 -46.65
N ASP A 309 40.30 3.86 -47.40
CA ASP A 309 41.33 4.92 -47.32
C ASP A 309 41.40 5.67 -45.97
N HIS A 310 40.29 5.78 -45.22
CA HIS A 310 40.20 6.61 -44.01
C HIS A 310 39.66 5.92 -42.75
N ARG A 311 38.79 4.90 -42.89
CA ARG A 311 38.14 4.22 -41.75
C ARG A 311 39.02 3.12 -41.16
N THR A 312 40.11 3.51 -40.53
CA THR A 312 41.03 2.60 -39.83
C THR A 312 40.56 2.29 -38.40
N LYS A 313 41.17 1.28 -37.76
CA LYS A 313 40.98 0.99 -36.33
C LYS A 313 41.24 2.24 -35.47
N GLU A 314 42.30 2.99 -35.75
CA GLU A 314 42.62 4.24 -35.04
C GLU A 314 41.53 5.32 -35.19
N TRP A 315 40.94 5.43 -36.39
CA TRP A 315 39.83 6.33 -36.63
C TRP A 315 38.62 5.94 -35.78
N LEU A 316 38.27 4.65 -35.71
CA LEU A 316 37.11 4.20 -34.93
C LEU A 316 37.30 4.45 -33.43
N VAL A 317 38.49 4.18 -32.86
CA VAL A 317 38.78 4.44 -31.44
C VAL A 317 38.60 5.92 -31.10
N LYS A 318 39.20 6.81 -31.91
CA LYS A 318 39.08 8.26 -31.71
C LYS A 318 37.63 8.73 -31.88
N THR A 319 36.94 8.25 -32.91
CA THR A 319 35.56 8.64 -33.22
C THR A 319 34.58 8.13 -32.16
N SER A 320 34.73 6.89 -31.69
CA SER A 320 33.93 6.31 -30.60
C SER A 320 34.05 7.12 -29.31
N SER A 321 35.26 7.56 -28.94
CA SER A 321 35.45 8.42 -27.76
C SER A 321 34.74 9.78 -27.88
N GLN A 322 34.73 10.37 -29.09
CA GLN A 322 34.03 11.64 -29.34
C GLN A 322 32.51 11.47 -29.35
N ILE A 323 32.02 10.38 -29.93
CA ILE A 323 30.61 9.99 -29.89
C ILE A 323 30.18 9.80 -28.44
N ASP A 324 30.99 9.12 -27.62
CA ASP A 324 30.67 8.89 -26.21
C ASP A 324 30.48 10.20 -25.42
N VAL A 325 31.31 11.21 -25.70
CA VAL A 325 31.15 12.56 -25.12
C VAL A 325 29.90 13.27 -25.65
N ALA A 326 29.60 13.13 -26.94
CA ALA A 326 28.41 13.73 -27.56
C ALA A 326 27.11 13.17 -26.94
N PHE A 327 27.05 11.86 -26.69
CA PHE A 327 25.88 11.18 -26.15
C PHE A 327 25.58 11.56 -24.69
N ASN A 328 26.55 12.07 -23.93
CA ASN A 328 26.28 12.65 -22.61
C ASN A 328 25.31 13.84 -22.68
N THR A 329 25.23 14.52 -23.83
CA THR A 329 24.27 15.61 -24.06
C THR A 329 22.99 15.09 -24.71
N ILE A 330 23.10 14.30 -25.77
CA ILE A 330 21.94 13.81 -26.53
C ILE A 330 21.01 12.96 -25.66
N LEU A 331 21.56 12.05 -24.85
CA LEU A 331 20.76 11.16 -24.00
C LEU A 331 20.03 11.89 -22.84
N LYS A 332 20.36 13.16 -22.56
CA LYS A 332 19.59 13.98 -21.59
C LYS A 332 18.18 14.27 -22.09
N LEU A 333 17.95 14.21 -23.40
CA LEU A 333 16.63 14.40 -24.01
C LEU A 333 15.61 13.31 -23.60
N ARG A 334 16.04 12.23 -22.92
CA ARG A 334 15.13 11.23 -22.31
C ARG A 334 14.15 11.81 -21.28
N ASN A 335 14.39 13.02 -20.81
CA ASN A 335 13.54 13.74 -19.85
C ASN A 335 12.60 14.76 -20.53
N HIS A 336 12.44 14.71 -21.85
CA HIS A 336 11.65 15.71 -22.59
C HIS A 336 10.14 15.46 -22.44
N ASP A 337 9.35 16.55 -22.33
CA ASP A 337 7.89 16.51 -22.10
C ASP A 337 7.06 15.90 -23.25
N LYS A 338 7.69 15.55 -24.38
CA LYS A 338 6.99 15.10 -25.60
C LYS A 338 7.39 13.66 -25.91
N GLN A 339 6.40 12.77 -25.95
CA GLN A 339 6.60 11.35 -26.22
C GLN A 339 7.31 11.08 -27.55
N ILE A 340 7.03 11.86 -28.60
CA ILE A 340 7.67 11.72 -29.92
C ILE A 340 9.21 11.79 -29.85
N VAL A 341 9.74 12.66 -28.98
CA VAL A 341 11.21 12.81 -28.79
C VAL A 341 11.76 11.61 -28.01
N VAL A 342 11.02 11.13 -27.01
CA VAL A 342 11.41 9.96 -26.21
C VAL A 342 11.38 8.69 -27.08
N GLU A 343 10.37 8.50 -27.92
CA GLU A 343 10.28 7.40 -28.88
C GLU A 343 11.46 7.40 -29.87
N ALA A 344 11.85 8.58 -30.38
CA ALA A 344 13.03 8.70 -31.24
C ALA A 344 14.34 8.29 -30.52
N ILE A 345 14.45 8.55 -29.21
CA ILE A 345 15.60 8.10 -28.39
C ILE A 345 15.56 6.59 -28.19
N VAL A 346 14.39 6.00 -27.96
CA VAL A 346 14.23 4.55 -27.84
C VAL A 346 14.65 3.88 -29.16
N GLU A 347 14.21 4.41 -30.30
CA GLU A 347 14.59 3.95 -31.64
C GLU A 347 16.12 4.08 -31.88
N LEU A 348 16.72 5.20 -31.49
CA LEU A 348 18.17 5.43 -31.54
C LEU A 348 18.92 4.37 -30.71
N CYS A 349 18.55 4.19 -29.44
CA CYS A 349 19.20 3.23 -28.55
C CYS A 349 19.08 1.80 -29.10
N GLY A 350 17.86 1.37 -29.48
CA GLY A 350 17.61 0.03 -30.02
C GLY A 350 18.37 -0.23 -31.32
N THR A 351 18.35 0.72 -32.25
CA THR A 351 19.04 0.57 -33.56
C THR A 351 20.56 0.52 -33.41
N LEU A 352 21.14 1.35 -32.53
CA LEU A 352 22.58 1.33 -32.28
C LEU A 352 23.02 0.05 -31.57
N MET A 353 22.25 -0.46 -30.61
CA MET A 353 22.56 -1.75 -29.99
C MET A 353 22.43 -2.89 -31.00
N ALA A 354 21.46 -2.85 -31.92
CA ALA A 354 21.25 -3.90 -32.92
C ALA A 354 22.29 -3.91 -34.05
N ARG A 355 22.79 -2.74 -34.48
CA ARG A 355 23.63 -2.62 -35.69
C ARG A 355 25.08 -2.18 -35.43
N CYS A 356 25.39 -1.66 -34.25
CA CYS A 356 26.69 -1.11 -33.87
C CYS A 356 27.18 -1.66 -32.52
N HIS A 357 26.76 -2.88 -32.16
CA HIS A 357 27.07 -3.54 -30.89
C HIS A 357 28.58 -3.63 -30.65
N TYR A 358 29.34 -4.06 -31.65
CA TYR A 358 30.79 -4.23 -31.55
C TYR A 358 31.53 -2.91 -31.75
N SER A 359 31.15 -2.15 -32.77
CA SER A 359 31.82 -0.91 -33.17
C SER A 359 31.70 0.20 -32.12
N LEU A 360 30.57 0.26 -31.40
CA LEU A 360 30.28 1.26 -30.35
C LEU A 360 30.03 0.60 -28.99
N ASN A 361 30.80 -0.43 -28.65
CA ASN A 361 30.69 -1.18 -27.39
C ASN A 361 30.71 -0.27 -26.14
N SER A 362 31.58 0.74 -26.10
CA SER A 362 31.68 1.69 -24.98
C SER A 362 30.39 2.47 -24.67
N LEU A 363 29.52 2.63 -25.67
CA LEU A 363 28.27 3.38 -25.55
C LEU A 363 27.12 2.52 -25.00
N ILE A 364 27.18 1.19 -25.15
CA ILE A 364 26.11 0.25 -24.78
C ILE A 364 25.63 0.42 -23.33
N PRO A 365 26.51 0.55 -22.31
CA PRO A 365 26.07 0.76 -20.93
C PRO A 365 25.22 2.04 -20.75
N LYS A 366 25.54 3.12 -21.47
CA LYS A 366 24.79 4.40 -21.41
C LYS A 366 23.45 4.31 -22.13
N LEU A 367 23.36 3.50 -23.19
CA LEU A 367 22.11 3.23 -23.89
C LEU A 367 21.16 2.40 -23.00
N LEU A 368 21.67 1.33 -22.38
CA LEU A 368 20.92 0.50 -21.43
C LEU A 368 20.40 1.32 -20.24
N ASP A 369 21.25 2.16 -19.64
CA ASP A 369 20.85 3.08 -18.57
C ASP A 369 19.73 4.05 -19.00
N THR A 370 19.76 4.49 -20.26
CA THR A 370 18.79 5.45 -20.77
C THR A 370 17.45 4.77 -21.04
N LEU A 371 17.45 3.56 -21.61
CA LEU A 371 16.25 2.76 -21.79
C LEU A 371 15.62 2.38 -20.45
N GLY A 372 16.41 1.89 -19.49
CA GLY A 372 15.88 1.56 -18.16
C GLY A 372 15.29 2.77 -17.43
N LYS A 373 15.86 3.97 -17.62
CA LYS A 373 15.30 5.22 -17.05
C LYS A 373 14.03 5.68 -17.76
N ILE A 374 13.84 5.34 -19.03
CA ILE A 374 12.59 5.62 -19.76
C ILE A 374 11.51 4.64 -19.28
N TYR A 375 11.85 3.36 -19.19
CA TYR A 375 11.01 2.32 -18.59
C TYR A 375 10.54 2.71 -17.17
N SER A 376 11.42 3.30 -16.35
CA SER A 376 11.02 3.71 -15.00
C SER A 376 9.88 4.76 -14.93
N LYS A 377 9.60 5.47 -16.03
CA LYS A 377 8.70 6.64 -16.06
C LYS A 377 7.32 6.39 -16.67
N ASP A 378 7.18 5.53 -17.68
CA ASP A 378 5.97 5.42 -18.50
C ASP A 378 5.50 3.97 -18.69
N GLU A 379 4.38 3.59 -18.08
CA GLU A 379 3.75 2.25 -18.20
C GLU A 379 3.39 1.84 -19.65
N GLY A 380 3.26 2.81 -20.57
CA GLY A 380 2.91 2.55 -21.98
C GLY A 380 4.10 2.24 -22.91
N ASN A 381 5.33 2.58 -22.51
CA ASN A 381 6.53 2.38 -23.32
C ASN A 381 7.29 1.08 -22.97
N ASP A 382 6.82 0.37 -21.95
CA ASP A 382 7.45 -0.82 -21.39
C ASP A 382 7.65 -1.91 -22.43
N TYR A 383 6.60 -2.23 -23.20
CA TYR A 383 6.68 -3.32 -24.18
C TYR A 383 7.64 -3.04 -25.34
N LYS A 384 7.60 -1.81 -25.89
CA LYS A 384 8.47 -1.43 -27.03
C LYS A 384 9.94 -1.42 -26.63
N THR A 385 10.25 -0.88 -25.44
CA THR A 385 11.64 -0.83 -24.95
C THR A 385 12.20 -2.23 -24.69
N LEU A 386 11.43 -3.11 -24.08
CA LEU A 386 11.81 -4.51 -23.88
C LEU A 386 12.01 -5.25 -25.20
N GLU A 387 11.06 -5.17 -26.13
CA GLU A 387 11.15 -5.85 -27.43
C GLU A 387 12.41 -5.46 -28.22
N THR A 388 12.82 -4.19 -28.17
CA THR A 388 14.04 -3.72 -28.86
C THR A 388 15.32 -4.32 -28.28
N VAL A 389 15.41 -4.49 -26.95
CA VAL A 389 16.59 -5.05 -26.29
C VAL A 389 16.64 -6.56 -26.51
N VAL A 390 15.49 -7.24 -26.39
CA VAL A 390 15.39 -8.71 -26.49
C VAL A 390 15.78 -9.22 -27.87
N LYS A 391 15.40 -8.51 -28.93
CA LYS A 391 15.76 -8.86 -30.32
C LYS A 391 17.25 -8.70 -30.63
N THR A 392 18.02 -8.04 -29.78
CA THR A 392 19.43 -7.76 -30.06
C THR A 392 20.32 -8.91 -29.55
N PRO A 393 21.09 -9.58 -30.42
CA PRO A 393 21.96 -10.68 -30.02
C PRO A 393 23.14 -10.20 -29.16
N ASN A 394 23.67 -11.08 -28.30
CA ASN A 394 24.91 -10.89 -27.52
C ASN A 394 24.92 -9.76 -26.47
N LEU A 395 23.75 -9.27 -26.03
CA LEU A 395 23.64 -8.28 -24.94
C LEU A 395 23.67 -8.87 -23.52
N GLU A 396 23.56 -10.20 -23.37
CA GLU A 396 23.43 -10.87 -22.07
C GLU A 396 24.56 -10.47 -21.10
N GLY A 397 25.82 -10.55 -21.52
CA GLY A 397 26.95 -10.17 -20.68
C GLY A 397 26.96 -8.71 -20.22
N PHE A 398 26.46 -7.79 -21.06
CA PHE A 398 26.37 -6.37 -20.71
C PHE A 398 25.25 -6.11 -19.70
N VAL A 399 24.10 -6.74 -19.88
CA VAL A 399 22.96 -6.62 -18.96
C VAL A 399 23.31 -7.23 -17.60
N LEU A 400 23.90 -8.43 -17.56
CA LEU A 400 24.31 -9.07 -16.29
C LEU A 400 25.33 -8.22 -15.52
N LYS A 401 26.34 -7.67 -16.21
CA LYS A 401 27.34 -6.78 -15.58
C LYS A 401 26.73 -5.48 -15.07
N ARG A 402 25.74 -4.93 -15.80
CA ARG A 402 25.08 -3.70 -15.39
C ARG A 402 24.11 -3.93 -14.24
N LEU A 403 23.39 -5.06 -14.25
CA LEU A 403 22.59 -5.54 -13.14
C LEU A 403 23.42 -5.63 -11.86
N ASP A 404 24.63 -6.21 -11.92
CA ASP A 404 25.53 -6.28 -10.75
C ASP A 404 25.89 -4.89 -10.19
N GLN A 405 26.13 -3.91 -11.08
CA GLN A 405 26.41 -2.53 -10.68
C GLN A 405 25.18 -1.84 -10.09
N TRP A 406 23.98 -2.12 -10.60
CA TRP A 406 22.73 -1.60 -10.05
C TRP A 406 22.41 -2.21 -8.68
N ILE A 407 22.62 -3.52 -8.50
CA ILE A 407 22.52 -4.20 -7.20
C ILE A 407 23.48 -3.54 -6.19
N GLY A 408 24.74 -3.31 -6.58
CA GLY A 408 25.70 -2.60 -5.72
C GLY A 408 25.31 -1.15 -5.39
N SER A 409 24.58 -0.46 -6.29
CA SER A 409 24.09 0.90 -6.03
C SER A 409 22.85 0.96 -5.14
N LEU A 410 22.11 -0.15 -5.03
CA LEU A 410 20.90 -0.23 -4.22
C LEU A 410 21.21 -0.07 -2.73
N SER A 411 22.25 -0.74 -2.22
CA SER A 411 22.70 -0.60 -0.83
C SER A 411 23.13 0.83 -0.51
N ALA A 412 23.82 1.49 -1.45
CA ALA A 412 24.16 2.90 -1.33
C ALA A 412 22.91 3.80 -1.28
N ALA A 413 21.89 3.54 -2.10
CA ALA A 413 20.67 4.35 -2.14
C ALA A 413 19.89 4.31 -0.82
N PHE A 414 19.75 3.12 -0.21
CA PHE A 414 19.11 2.95 1.10
C PHE A 414 19.85 3.71 2.21
N LEU A 415 21.19 3.83 2.13
CA LEU A 415 21.99 4.59 3.11
C LEU A 415 21.73 6.11 3.07
N PHE A 416 21.44 6.68 1.89
CA PHE A 416 21.27 8.13 1.71
C PHE A 416 19.81 8.61 1.89
N THR A 417 18.87 7.71 2.23
CA THR A 417 17.44 8.01 2.48
C THR A 417 16.72 8.77 1.35
N ASP A 418 17.21 8.67 0.12
CA ASP A 418 16.56 9.28 -1.05
C ASP A 418 15.60 8.25 -1.67
N GLN A 419 14.31 8.38 -1.33
CA GLN A 419 13.26 7.42 -1.69
C GLN A 419 12.99 7.40 -3.21
N GLU A 420 13.05 8.55 -3.89
CA GLU A 420 12.86 8.60 -5.35
C GLU A 420 14.00 7.91 -6.11
N ARG A 421 15.23 8.08 -5.65
CA ARG A 421 16.39 7.36 -6.23
C ARG A 421 16.31 5.87 -5.97
N THR A 422 15.88 5.47 -4.79
CA THR A 422 15.70 4.06 -4.42
C THR A 422 14.66 3.40 -5.31
N TYR A 423 13.50 4.03 -5.48
CA TYR A 423 12.45 3.56 -6.39
C TYR A 423 12.94 3.48 -7.84
N GLY A 424 13.68 4.49 -8.31
CA GLY A 424 14.26 4.49 -9.65
C GLY A 424 15.22 3.32 -9.88
N ILE A 425 16.06 2.98 -8.89
CA ILE A 425 16.97 1.82 -8.97
C ILE A 425 16.19 0.50 -8.96
N ILE A 426 15.17 0.37 -8.12
CA ILE A 426 14.30 -0.81 -8.09
C ILE A 426 13.67 -1.07 -9.46
N LYS A 427 13.16 -0.03 -10.13
CA LYS A 427 12.64 -0.15 -11.50
C LYS A 427 13.70 -0.50 -12.54
N LEU A 428 14.94 -0.01 -12.40
CA LEU A 428 16.05 -0.40 -13.28
C LEU A 428 16.41 -1.88 -13.14
N ILE A 429 16.43 -2.39 -11.90
CA ILE A 429 16.67 -3.80 -11.62
C ILE A 429 15.51 -4.63 -12.19
N SER A 430 14.26 -4.20 -11.98
CA SER A 430 13.06 -4.85 -12.54
C SER A 430 13.12 -4.93 -14.07
N PHE A 431 13.52 -3.85 -14.74
CA PHE A 431 13.75 -3.82 -16.19
C PHE A 431 14.76 -4.88 -16.65
N ALA A 432 15.91 -5.01 -15.97
CA ALA A 432 16.87 -6.07 -16.29
C ALA A 432 16.31 -7.47 -16.03
N CYS A 433 15.60 -7.68 -14.93
CA CYS A 433 14.96 -8.96 -14.62
C CYS A 433 13.92 -9.36 -15.67
N GLU A 434 13.11 -8.43 -16.18
CA GLU A 434 12.15 -8.69 -17.25
C GLU A 434 12.82 -9.05 -18.58
N ILE A 435 13.94 -8.39 -18.92
CA ILE A 435 14.75 -8.77 -20.08
C ILE A 435 15.29 -10.19 -19.91
N ILE A 436 15.86 -10.52 -18.74
CA ILE A 436 16.38 -11.86 -18.46
C ILE A 436 15.25 -12.90 -18.55
N LYS A 437 14.05 -12.58 -18.06
CA LYS A 437 12.87 -13.46 -18.14
C LYS A 437 12.50 -13.76 -19.58
N SER A 438 12.49 -12.74 -20.42
CA SER A 438 12.20 -12.92 -21.85
C SER A 438 13.28 -13.73 -22.57
N TRP A 439 14.56 -13.60 -22.19
CA TRP A 439 15.64 -14.42 -22.73
C TRP A 439 15.61 -15.88 -22.25
N ALA A 440 15.18 -16.10 -21.00
CA ALA A 440 15.01 -17.43 -20.45
C ALA A 440 13.94 -18.23 -21.23
N LEU A 441 12.87 -17.57 -21.69
CA LEU A 441 11.86 -18.18 -22.57
C LEU A 441 12.42 -18.55 -23.96
N THR A 442 13.42 -17.81 -24.45
CA THR A 442 14.06 -18.08 -25.75
C THR A 442 15.24 -19.05 -25.68
N GLY A 443 15.63 -19.52 -24.47
CA GLY A 443 16.60 -20.59 -24.27
C GLY A 443 18.08 -20.23 -24.46
N THR A 444 18.43 -18.94 -24.46
CA THR A 444 19.78 -18.47 -24.83
C THR A 444 20.75 -18.26 -23.67
N THR A 445 20.31 -18.34 -22.41
CA THR A 445 21.06 -17.83 -21.25
C THR A 445 21.64 -18.89 -20.33
N SER A 446 22.79 -18.60 -19.73
CA SER A 446 23.40 -19.46 -18.69
C SER A 446 22.69 -19.30 -17.34
N LYS A 447 21.87 -20.30 -16.96
CA LYS A 447 21.09 -20.30 -15.71
C LYS A 447 21.94 -19.98 -14.46
N THR A 448 23.19 -20.46 -14.41
CA THR A 448 24.07 -20.33 -13.23
C THR A 448 24.53 -18.90 -12.92
N SER A 449 24.67 -18.04 -13.94
CA SER A 449 25.08 -16.64 -13.70
C SER A 449 23.91 -15.81 -13.18
N ILE A 450 22.69 -16.15 -13.60
CA ILE A 450 21.46 -15.52 -13.13
C ILE A 450 21.21 -15.90 -11.66
N THR A 451 21.35 -17.18 -11.30
CA THR A 451 21.13 -17.64 -9.91
C THR A 451 22.03 -16.90 -8.91
N VAL A 452 23.33 -16.76 -9.21
CA VAL A 452 24.30 -16.06 -8.35
C VAL A 452 23.97 -14.58 -8.17
N LEU A 453 23.57 -13.90 -9.26
CA LEU A 453 23.21 -12.48 -9.20
C LEU A 453 21.90 -12.26 -8.43
N MET A 454 20.91 -13.12 -8.61
CA MET A 454 19.67 -13.06 -7.86
C MET A 454 19.89 -13.33 -6.37
N GLN A 455 20.72 -14.32 -6.02
CA GLN A 455 21.10 -14.56 -4.62
C GLN A 455 21.80 -13.34 -3.99
N ARG A 456 22.70 -12.69 -4.73
CA ARG A 456 23.35 -11.45 -4.28
C ARG A 456 22.37 -10.28 -4.13
N LEU A 457 21.38 -10.16 -5.01
CA LEU A 457 20.31 -9.17 -4.88
C LEU A 457 19.51 -9.39 -3.59
N LEU A 458 19.12 -10.63 -3.29
CA LEU A 458 18.40 -10.98 -2.05
C LEU A 458 19.21 -10.60 -0.81
N ILE A 459 20.49 -10.99 -0.74
CA ILE A 459 21.39 -10.62 0.36
C ILE A 459 21.47 -9.09 0.52
N THR A 460 21.61 -8.37 -0.59
CA THR A 460 21.73 -6.90 -0.58
C THR A 460 20.45 -6.23 -0.07
N ILE A 461 19.27 -6.73 -0.45
CA ILE A 461 17.98 -6.23 0.03
C ILE A 461 17.85 -6.50 1.54
N GLN A 462 18.14 -7.73 1.97
CA GLN A 462 18.06 -8.13 3.38
C GLN A 462 18.96 -7.27 4.28
N GLU A 463 20.23 -7.11 3.92
CA GLU A 463 21.18 -6.30 4.69
C GLU A 463 20.77 -4.82 4.72
N SER A 464 20.32 -4.28 3.59
CA SER A 464 19.92 -2.87 3.50
C SER A 464 18.68 -2.57 4.35
N LEU A 465 17.66 -3.42 4.28
CA LEU A 465 16.45 -3.28 5.08
C LEU A 465 16.72 -3.51 6.57
N SER A 466 17.51 -4.53 6.93
CA SER A 466 17.87 -4.80 8.33
C SER A 466 18.68 -3.64 8.95
N ASN A 467 19.55 -3.01 8.17
CA ASN A 467 20.28 -1.80 8.57
C ASN A 467 19.35 -0.58 8.73
N LEU A 468 18.29 -0.47 7.93
CA LEU A 468 17.31 0.61 8.09
C LEU A 468 16.45 0.44 9.34
N VAL A 469 16.00 -0.80 9.61
CA VAL A 469 15.21 -1.12 10.81
C VAL A 469 16.04 -0.90 12.08
N SER A 470 17.31 -1.31 12.10
CA SER A 470 18.19 -1.15 13.27
C SER A 470 18.62 0.30 13.56
N ARG A 471 18.62 1.19 12.55
CA ARG A 471 19.02 2.61 12.73
C ARG A 471 17.99 3.47 13.44
N LYS A 472 16.70 3.12 13.36
CA LYS A 472 15.65 3.84 14.05
C LYS A 472 15.61 3.34 15.50
N LYS A 473 16.40 3.99 16.38
CA LYS A 473 16.30 3.78 17.84
C LYS A 473 14.83 3.84 18.22
N ASP A 474 14.37 2.82 18.96
CA ASP A 474 13.03 2.73 19.51
C ASP A 474 12.66 4.06 20.19
N SER A 475 11.95 4.93 19.45
CA SER A 475 11.12 5.89 20.12
C SER A 475 10.13 5.03 20.88
N LYS A 476 10.12 5.14 22.21
CA LYS A 476 8.99 4.64 23.00
C LYS A 476 7.74 4.96 22.17
N PRO A 477 6.86 3.98 21.92
CA PRO A 477 5.65 4.26 21.19
C PRO A 477 5.08 5.53 21.79
N SER A 478 4.60 6.45 20.95
CA SER A 478 3.76 7.53 21.45
C SER A 478 2.55 6.83 22.02
N ILE A 479 2.69 6.41 23.28
CA ILE A 479 1.64 6.08 24.19
C ILE A 479 0.98 7.45 24.37
N THR A 480 0.18 7.86 23.38
CA THR A 480 -1.11 8.48 23.67
C THR A 480 -1.67 7.59 24.74
N SER A 481 -1.52 8.04 25.99
CA SER A 481 -2.04 7.45 27.22
C SER A 481 -2.39 5.97 27.07
N ILE A 482 -1.62 5.04 27.67
CA ILE A 482 -2.14 3.72 28.02
C ILE A 482 -3.56 4.00 28.46
N PRO A 483 -4.60 3.58 27.71
CA PRO A 483 -5.94 3.79 28.18
C PRO A 483 -5.90 3.06 29.50
N GLN A 484 -6.00 3.80 30.60
CA GLN A 484 -6.05 3.24 31.95
C GLN A 484 -7.38 2.51 32.16
N SER A 485 -7.89 1.90 31.09
CA SER A 485 -9.16 1.25 30.82
C SER A 485 -8.85 -0.06 30.09
N ILE A 486 -8.01 -0.90 30.70
CA ILE A 486 -7.77 -2.28 30.22
C ILE A 486 -9.08 -3.10 30.28
N GLY A 487 -10.10 -2.66 31.02
CA GLY A 487 -11.32 -3.45 31.26
C GLY A 487 -12.63 -2.98 30.62
N THR A 488 -12.70 -1.88 29.85
CA THR A 488 -14.03 -1.37 29.42
C THR A 488 -14.20 -1.04 27.95
N ASP A 489 -13.14 -0.72 27.20
CA ASP A 489 -13.25 -0.40 25.77
C ASP A 489 -12.28 -1.24 24.92
N MET A 490 -12.16 -2.53 25.23
CA MET A 490 -11.70 -3.47 24.21
C MET A 490 -12.87 -3.67 23.24
N LEU A 491 -13.01 -2.71 22.34
CA LEU A 491 -13.86 -2.76 21.17
C LEU A 491 -13.27 -3.83 20.23
N ILE A 492 -13.23 -5.10 20.68
CA ILE A 492 -13.32 -6.23 19.77
C ILE A 492 -14.73 -6.10 19.25
N THR A 493 -14.88 -5.39 18.13
CA THR A 493 -16.15 -5.09 17.49
C THR A 493 -16.80 -6.40 17.10
N THR A 494 -17.54 -7.02 18.01
CA THR A 494 -18.39 -8.19 17.75
C THR A 494 -19.33 -7.93 16.57
N GLN A 495 -19.69 -6.67 16.31
CA GLN A 495 -20.49 -6.25 15.15
C GLN A 495 -19.83 -6.53 13.78
N GLY A 496 -18.50 -6.64 13.70
CA GLY A 496 -17.80 -6.98 12.46
C GLY A 496 -17.53 -8.48 12.25
N TYR A 497 -17.88 -9.33 13.23
CA TYR A 497 -17.58 -10.77 13.19
C TYR A 497 -18.78 -11.64 12.78
N ASP A 498 -20.01 -11.17 13.00
CA ASP A 498 -21.23 -11.86 12.52
C ASP A 498 -21.59 -11.47 11.07
N GLY A 499 -21.03 -10.38 10.53
CA GLY A 499 -21.18 -9.96 9.14
C GLY A 499 -19.80 -9.93 8.48
N GLY A 500 -19.48 -10.91 7.64
CA GLY A 500 -18.14 -11.18 7.09
C GLY A 500 -17.52 -10.12 6.16
N ASP A 501 -17.79 -8.84 6.35
CA ASP A 501 -17.19 -7.72 5.63
C ASP A 501 -16.31 -6.90 6.57
N ILE A 502 -15.03 -7.29 6.69
CA ILE A 502 -14.00 -6.33 7.09
C ILE A 502 -13.71 -5.49 5.84
N ASP A 503 -13.94 -4.17 5.91
CA ASP A 503 -13.56 -3.24 4.85
C ASP A 503 -12.04 -3.33 4.59
N ASP A 504 -11.66 -4.10 3.57
CA ASP A 504 -10.28 -4.53 3.27
C ASP A 504 -9.31 -3.39 2.89
N ILE A 505 -9.82 -2.16 2.72
CA ILE A 505 -9.13 -1.10 1.98
C ILE A 505 -8.57 0.01 2.89
N SER A 506 -9.12 0.26 4.09
CA SER A 506 -8.74 1.43 4.90
C SER A 506 -7.59 1.20 5.90
N HIS A 507 -7.20 -0.06 6.18
CA HIS A 507 -6.28 -0.39 7.27
C HIS A 507 -5.03 -1.20 6.87
N GLN A 508 -4.81 -1.48 5.59
CA GLN A 508 -3.56 -2.10 5.14
C GLN A 508 -2.39 -1.10 5.24
N LYS A 509 -1.77 -1.04 6.42
CA LYS A 509 -0.51 -0.31 6.59
C LYS A 509 0.66 -1.13 6.03
N PRO A 510 1.53 -0.54 5.20
CA PRO A 510 2.78 -1.17 4.78
C PRO A 510 3.61 -1.57 6.00
N LEU A 511 4.36 -2.68 5.92
CA LEU A 511 5.13 -3.18 7.07
C LEU A 511 6.20 -2.17 7.50
N PHE A 512 6.72 -1.41 6.54
CA PHE A 512 7.77 -0.40 6.74
C PHE A 512 7.21 1.03 6.78
N ASP A 513 5.96 1.23 7.20
CA ASP A 513 5.34 2.55 7.34
C ASP A 513 6.21 3.48 8.22
N GLY A 514 6.54 4.66 7.70
CA GLY A 514 7.47 5.62 8.32
C GLY A 514 8.97 5.27 8.24
N LEU A 515 9.36 4.25 7.48
CA LEU A 515 10.74 3.92 7.08
C LEU A 515 10.92 3.95 5.56
N LEU A 516 9.93 3.46 4.81
CA LEU A 516 9.88 3.46 3.35
C LEU A 516 8.51 3.98 2.89
N ASP A 517 8.48 4.57 1.69
CA ASP A 517 7.20 4.89 1.04
C ASP A 517 6.54 3.60 0.55
N SER A 518 5.20 3.54 0.57
CA SER A 518 4.46 2.36 0.08
C SER A 518 4.88 2.00 -1.36
N LYS A 519 5.14 2.99 -2.22
CA LYS A 519 5.61 2.76 -3.61
C LYS A 519 6.93 1.99 -3.67
N CYS A 520 7.86 2.23 -2.74
CA CYS A 520 9.13 1.52 -2.68
C CYS A 520 8.94 0.10 -2.15
N GLU A 521 8.09 -0.09 -1.13
CA GLU A 521 7.75 -1.41 -0.59
C GLU A 521 7.06 -2.27 -1.65
N ASP A 522 6.05 -1.73 -2.34
CA ASP A 522 5.33 -2.40 -3.43
C ASP A 522 6.28 -2.74 -4.59
N GLY A 523 7.18 -1.82 -4.95
CA GLY A 523 8.18 -2.04 -5.98
C GLY A 523 9.19 -3.15 -5.62
N LEU A 524 9.63 -3.22 -4.37
CA LEU A 524 10.50 -4.32 -3.89
C LEU A 524 9.74 -5.64 -3.85
N TYR A 525 8.47 -5.63 -3.45
CA TYR A 525 7.65 -6.83 -3.42
C TYR A 525 7.42 -7.40 -4.84
N LEU A 526 7.14 -6.54 -5.83
CA LEU A 526 7.06 -6.92 -7.24
C LEU A 526 8.40 -7.44 -7.77
N LEU A 527 9.52 -6.83 -7.36
CA LEU A 527 10.84 -7.31 -7.72
C LEU A 527 11.10 -8.72 -7.18
N LEU A 528 10.75 -9.01 -5.91
CA LEU A 528 10.87 -10.34 -5.34
C LEU A 528 10.02 -11.37 -6.12
N ASN A 529 8.81 -10.98 -6.54
CA ASN A 529 7.97 -11.84 -7.38
C ASN A 529 8.61 -12.14 -8.74
N LEU A 530 9.26 -11.16 -9.36
CA LEU A 530 9.98 -11.35 -10.62
C LEU A 530 11.20 -12.26 -10.44
N VAL A 531 11.91 -12.13 -9.31
CA VAL A 531 13.09 -12.94 -8.99
C VAL A 531 12.73 -14.42 -8.86
N THR A 532 11.61 -14.75 -8.19
CA THR A 532 11.17 -16.16 -8.09
C THR A 532 10.64 -16.74 -9.38
N GLN A 533 10.05 -15.92 -10.25
CA GLN A 533 9.68 -16.36 -11.59
C GLN A 533 10.90 -16.66 -12.48
N LEU A 534 12.06 -16.03 -12.21
CA LEU A 534 13.30 -16.25 -12.93
C LEU A 534 14.03 -17.51 -12.47
N ASP A 535 14.15 -17.69 -11.15
CA ASP A 535 14.74 -18.88 -10.57
C ASP A 535 13.96 -19.33 -9.33
N PRO A 536 13.02 -20.27 -9.52
CA PRO A 536 12.26 -20.85 -8.42
C PRO A 536 13.10 -21.73 -7.50
N THR A 537 14.37 -22.06 -7.79
CA THR A 537 15.26 -22.87 -6.92
C THR A 537 16.07 -22.05 -5.92
N LEU A 538 15.94 -20.72 -5.93
CA LEU A 538 16.68 -19.81 -5.03
C LEU A 538 16.37 -20.11 -3.55
N LYS A 539 17.39 -20.48 -2.77
CA LYS A 539 17.25 -20.51 -1.32
C LYS A 539 17.19 -19.09 -0.78
N VAL A 540 16.33 -18.86 0.20
CA VAL A 540 16.31 -17.60 0.94
C VAL A 540 17.66 -17.48 1.65
N PRO A 541 18.34 -16.32 1.61
CA PRO A 541 19.63 -16.19 2.25
C PRO A 541 19.48 -16.44 3.75
N GLU A 542 20.25 -17.40 4.28
CA GLU A 542 20.39 -17.58 5.72
C GLU A 542 20.87 -16.26 6.34
N PRO A 543 20.36 -15.88 7.53
CA PRO A 543 20.73 -14.62 8.16
C PRO A 543 22.24 -14.58 8.45
N THR A 544 23.00 -13.87 7.61
CA THR A 544 24.43 -13.65 7.83
C THR A 544 24.62 -12.72 9.03
N ILE A 545 24.92 -13.34 10.18
CA ILE A 545 25.63 -12.79 11.34
C ILE A 545 24.84 -11.76 12.18
N SER A 546 24.59 -12.18 13.42
CA SER A 546 24.01 -11.48 14.58
C SER A 546 22.48 -11.50 14.71
N GLU A 547 22.07 -12.21 15.77
CA GLU A 547 20.75 -12.30 16.39
C GLU A 547 20.18 -10.92 16.76
N SER A 548 19.86 -10.11 15.76
CA SER A 548 19.09 -8.90 15.97
C SER A 548 17.63 -9.19 15.66
N GLN A 549 16.74 -8.99 16.64
CA GLN A 549 15.28 -9.10 16.49
C GLN A 549 14.73 -8.26 15.33
N SER A 550 15.51 -7.30 14.81
CA SER A 550 15.17 -6.45 13.68
C SER A 550 15.38 -7.07 12.30
N SER A 551 16.22 -8.10 12.15
CA SER A 551 16.50 -8.73 10.84
C SER A 551 15.51 -9.84 10.50
N LYS A 552 15.02 -10.56 11.52
CA LYS A 552 14.08 -11.67 11.35
C LYS A 552 12.72 -11.25 10.71
N PRO A 553 12.11 -10.09 11.04
CA PRO A 553 10.88 -9.63 10.38
C PRO A 553 11.09 -9.26 8.90
N VAL A 554 12.27 -8.74 8.55
CA VAL A 554 12.65 -8.45 7.16
C VAL A 554 12.77 -9.76 6.37
N LEU A 555 13.37 -10.78 6.98
CA LEU A 555 13.47 -12.11 6.38
C LEU A 555 12.08 -12.71 6.11
N LEU A 556 11.17 -12.69 7.09
CA LEU A 556 9.78 -13.14 6.89
C LEU A 556 9.09 -12.40 5.74
N TRP A 557 9.22 -11.08 5.69
CA TRP A 557 8.63 -10.27 4.61
C TRP A 557 9.21 -10.63 3.23
N MET A 558 10.51 -10.90 3.16
CA MET A 558 11.14 -11.37 1.92
C MET A 558 10.67 -12.77 1.54
N MET A 559 10.62 -13.72 2.48
CA MET A 559 10.13 -15.08 2.25
C MET A 559 8.70 -15.07 1.71
N ARG A 560 7.84 -14.23 2.28
CA ARG A 560 6.49 -13.97 1.79
C ARG A 560 6.47 -13.47 0.33
N GLY A 561 7.30 -12.48 0.00
CA GLY A 561 7.41 -11.99 -1.37
C GLY A 561 7.89 -13.07 -2.35
N LEU A 562 8.83 -13.91 -1.94
CA LEU A 562 9.29 -15.02 -2.77
C LEU A 562 8.16 -16.06 -2.98
N LEU A 563 7.41 -16.40 -1.92
CA LEU A 563 6.30 -17.36 -1.96
C LEU A 563 5.20 -16.91 -2.95
N CYS A 564 4.76 -15.65 -2.86
CA CYS A 564 3.70 -15.15 -3.74
C CYS A 564 4.11 -15.12 -5.22
N GLY A 565 5.40 -14.91 -5.51
CA GLY A 565 5.92 -14.93 -6.88
C GLY A 565 6.02 -16.31 -7.53
N ALA A 566 6.07 -17.39 -6.73
CA ALA A 566 6.09 -18.78 -7.19
C ALA A 566 4.75 -19.26 -7.82
N GLN A 567 3.80 -18.35 -8.06
CA GLN A 567 2.45 -18.60 -8.59
C GLN A 567 1.67 -19.62 -7.74
N ILE A 568 1.24 -19.18 -6.56
CA ILE A 568 0.28 -19.91 -5.74
C ILE A 568 -1.02 -20.10 -6.54
N LYS A 569 -1.25 -21.31 -7.06
CA LYS A 569 -2.59 -21.76 -7.45
C LYS A 569 -3.24 -22.35 -6.20
N PRO A 570 -4.28 -21.72 -5.64
CA PRO A 570 -4.87 -22.13 -4.35
C PRO A 570 -5.70 -23.42 -4.41
N ASN A 571 -5.51 -24.31 -5.41
CA ASN A 571 -6.38 -25.47 -5.63
C ASN A 571 -5.72 -26.70 -6.29
N ALA A 572 -4.39 -26.83 -6.30
CA ALA A 572 -3.72 -27.96 -6.95
C ALA A 572 -3.85 -29.31 -6.17
N LEU A 573 -4.32 -29.28 -4.92
CA LEU A 573 -4.40 -30.48 -4.06
C LEU A 573 -5.63 -31.38 -4.35
N GLN A 574 -6.52 -31.02 -5.28
CA GLN A 574 -7.70 -31.84 -5.63
C GLN A 574 -7.56 -32.66 -6.92
N ASP A 575 -6.47 -32.52 -7.69
CA ASP A 575 -6.24 -33.39 -8.85
C ASP A 575 -5.63 -34.73 -8.37
N GLU A 576 -6.50 -35.71 -8.09
CA GLU A 576 -6.17 -37.13 -7.79
C GLU A 576 -5.50 -37.88 -8.98
N ASN A 577 -4.65 -37.22 -9.77
CA ASN A 577 -3.86 -37.84 -10.82
C ASN A 577 -2.39 -37.98 -10.40
N TRP A 578 -2.17 -38.72 -9.31
CA TRP A 578 -0.87 -39.26 -8.90
C TRP A 578 -0.44 -40.43 -9.81
N MET A 579 -0.20 -40.16 -11.10
CA MET A 579 0.39 -41.15 -12.00
C MET A 579 1.50 -40.53 -12.87
N PHE A 580 2.75 -40.80 -12.45
CA PHE A 580 3.98 -40.92 -13.24
C PHE A 580 4.21 -39.84 -14.31
N ASN A 581 4.80 -38.71 -13.90
CA ASN A 581 5.59 -37.84 -14.78
C ASN A 581 6.81 -37.31 -13.99
N ASP A 582 7.91 -38.08 -14.02
CA ASP A 582 9.16 -37.85 -13.26
C ASP A 582 9.94 -36.56 -13.64
N ASP A 583 9.39 -35.65 -14.46
CA ASP A 583 10.04 -34.39 -14.86
C ASP A 583 9.39 -33.12 -14.23
N GLU A 584 8.20 -33.22 -13.63
CA GLU A 584 7.50 -32.08 -12.95
C GLU A 584 7.58 -32.15 -11.41
N GLU A 585 8.24 -33.16 -10.83
CA GLU A 585 8.23 -33.48 -9.40
C GLU A 585 8.98 -32.51 -8.45
N ASN A 586 9.62 -31.44 -8.93
CA ASN A 586 10.45 -30.59 -8.07
C ASN A 586 9.85 -29.24 -7.66
N HIS A 587 8.85 -28.69 -8.37
CA HIS A 587 8.36 -27.34 -8.06
C HIS A 587 7.45 -27.28 -6.84
N ASP A 588 6.46 -28.16 -6.77
CA ASP A 588 5.47 -28.13 -5.69
C ASP A 588 6.08 -28.56 -4.34
N VAL A 589 7.04 -29.49 -4.37
CA VAL A 589 7.79 -29.93 -3.18
C VAL A 589 8.66 -28.80 -2.62
N LEU A 590 9.35 -28.03 -3.47
CA LEU A 590 10.16 -26.88 -3.03
C LEU A 590 9.31 -25.74 -2.49
N VAL A 591 8.10 -25.52 -3.03
CA VAL A 591 7.17 -24.52 -2.50
C VAL A 591 6.59 -24.98 -1.17
N GLN A 592 6.25 -26.27 -1.02
CA GLN A 592 5.82 -26.84 0.27
C GLN A 592 6.90 -26.70 1.35
N GLU A 593 8.16 -27.08 1.08
CA GLU A 593 9.28 -26.92 2.02
C GLU A 593 9.40 -25.46 2.50
N ARG A 594 9.32 -24.49 1.58
CA ARG A 594 9.34 -23.06 1.92
C ARG A 594 8.18 -22.59 2.79
N VAL A 595 6.99 -23.18 2.64
CA VAL A 595 5.83 -22.83 3.46
C VAL A 595 6.03 -23.33 4.89
N TYR A 596 6.59 -24.53 5.07
CA TYR A 596 6.94 -25.04 6.40
C TYR A 596 8.08 -24.23 7.04
N ASP A 597 9.13 -23.88 6.30
CA ASP A 597 10.20 -22.98 6.78
C ASP A 597 9.65 -21.62 7.23
N LEU A 598 8.69 -21.07 6.45
CA LEU A 598 8.01 -19.81 6.76
C LEU A 598 7.20 -19.94 8.06
N LEU A 599 6.47 -21.05 8.24
CA LEU A 599 5.68 -21.33 9.43
C LEU A 599 6.58 -21.46 10.67
N GLU A 600 7.63 -22.28 10.62
CA GLU A 600 8.58 -22.45 11.74
C GLU A 600 9.25 -21.12 12.13
N ALA A 601 9.71 -20.34 11.15
CA ALA A 601 10.28 -19.01 11.38
C ALA A 601 9.25 -18.04 11.99
N SER A 602 7.99 -18.13 11.59
CA SER A 602 6.92 -17.28 12.13
C SER A 602 6.54 -17.65 13.57
N GLY A 603 6.50 -18.96 13.89
CA GLY A 603 6.17 -19.48 15.22
C GLY A 603 7.28 -19.20 16.24
N SER A 604 8.54 -19.41 15.86
CA SER A 604 9.69 -19.04 16.70
C SER A 604 9.72 -17.53 17.00
N LEU A 605 9.41 -16.70 16.01
CA LEU A 605 9.32 -15.24 16.22
C LEU A 605 8.16 -14.82 17.11
N LEU A 606 6.98 -15.40 16.94
CA LEU A 606 5.83 -15.07 17.79
C LEU A 606 6.06 -15.51 19.22
N SER A 607 6.64 -16.69 19.45
CA SER A 607 6.95 -17.17 20.80
C SER A 607 8.01 -16.30 21.51
N GLU A 608 9.04 -15.81 20.80
CA GLU A 608 9.96 -14.80 21.32
C GLU A 608 9.21 -13.51 21.72
N CYS A 609 8.31 -13.01 20.85
CA CYS A 609 7.54 -11.80 21.09
C CYS A 609 6.56 -11.90 22.28
N LEU A 610 6.12 -13.10 22.68
CA LEU A 610 5.23 -13.28 23.84
C LEU A 610 5.90 -12.87 25.16
N THR A 611 7.23 -12.92 25.22
CA THR A 611 8.00 -12.64 26.44
C THR A 611 8.46 -11.19 26.56
N GLU A 612 8.33 -10.38 25.49
CA GLU A 612 8.92 -9.05 25.38
C GLU A 612 7.92 -7.91 25.62
N GLU A 613 8.42 -6.76 26.12
CA GLU A 613 7.61 -5.56 26.28
C GLU A 613 7.18 -4.99 24.92
N ALA A 614 5.97 -4.44 24.85
CA ALA A 614 5.39 -3.89 23.62
C ALA A 614 6.22 -2.74 23.05
N SER A 615 7.06 -3.04 22.06
CA SER A 615 7.87 -2.10 21.29
C SER A 615 7.40 -2.05 19.83
N ASP A 616 7.83 -1.02 19.10
CA ASP A 616 7.50 -0.84 17.69
C ASP A 616 8.20 -1.89 16.80
N SER A 617 9.34 -2.44 17.24
CA SER A 617 10.04 -3.55 16.57
C SER A 617 9.32 -4.89 16.77
N VAL A 618 8.88 -5.18 18.00
CA VAL A 618 8.05 -6.34 18.34
C VAL A 618 6.73 -6.32 17.57
N ALA A 619 6.11 -5.14 17.44
CA ALA A 619 4.90 -4.98 16.65
C ALA A 619 5.09 -5.35 15.17
N ARG A 620 6.21 -4.91 14.55
CA ARG A 620 6.55 -5.29 13.17
C ARG A 620 6.81 -6.79 13.03
N ALA A 621 7.47 -7.41 14.02
CA ALA A 621 7.70 -8.84 14.05
C ALA A 621 6.37 -9.61 14.11
N GLN A 622 5.46 -9.22 15.02
CA GLN A 622 4.14 -9.81 15.15
C GLN A 622 3.32 -9.70 13.84
N VAL A 623 3.30 -8.52 13.21
CA VAL A 623 2.59 -8.33 11.92
C VAL A 623 3.19 -9.18 10.81
N ALA A 624 4.52 -9.23 10.70
CA ALA A 624 5.18 -10.02 9.67
C ALA A 624 4.84 -11.51 9.85
N SER A 625 4.88 -12.03 11.08
CA SER A 625 4.51 -13.41 11.38
C SER A 625 3.04 -13.70 11.10
N LEU A 626 2.12 -12.83 11.50
CA LEU A 626 0.68 -13.02 11.27
C LEU A 626 0.32 -13.04 9.78
N LYS A 627 0.96 -12.16 8.98
CA LYS A 627 0.83 -12.17 7.51
C LYS A 627 1.37 -13.47 6.92
N SER A 628 2.54 -13.91 7.36
CA SER A 628 3.14 -15.18 6.91
C SER A 628 2.26 -16.40 7.21
N ILE A 629 1.67 -16.48 8.41
CA ILE A 629 0.72 -17.54 8.78
C ILE A 629 -0.53 -17.50 7.90
N ALA A 630 -1.04 -16.29 7.61
CA ALA A 630 -2.19 -16.14 6.73
C ALA A 630 -1.89 -16.64 5.30
N ASP A 631 -0.75 -16.27 4.72
CA ASP A 631 -0.36 -16.76 3.38
C ASP A 631 -0.09 -18.27 3.37
N ALA A 632 0.51 -18.82 4.44
CA ALA A 632 0.71 -20.26 4.59
C ALA A 632 -0.62 -21.02 4.67
N CYS A 633 -1.59 -20.51 5.43
CA CYS A 633 -2.95 -21.05 5.50
C CYS A 633 -3.64 -21.00 4.13
N GLN A 634 -3.43 -19.93 3.34
CA GLN A 634 -3.94 -19.85 1.97
C GLN A 634 -3.35 -20.91 1.04
N TYR A 635 -2.09 -21.29 1.24
CA TYR A 635 -1.42 -22.28 0.42
C TYR A 635 -1.78 -23.72 0.81
N LEU A 636 -1.71 -24.05 2.11
CA LEU A 636 -1.98 -25.39 2.63
C LEU A 636 -3.48 -25.75 2.63
N GLY A 637 -4.36 -24.74 2.62
CA GLY A 637 -5.80 -24.96 2.60
C GLY A 637 -6.26 -25.78 3.83
N PRO A 638 -6.98 -26.90 3.63
CA PRO A 638 -7.47 -27.73 4.74
C PRO A 638 -6.35 -28.45 5.50
N ASP A 639 -5.21 -28.73 4.86
CA ASP A 639 -4.09 -29.43 5.51
C ASP A 639 -3.43 -28.58 6.61
N PHE A 640 -3.68 -27.27 6.62
CA PHE A 640 -3.23 -26.37 7.69
C PHE A 640 -3.82 -26.73 9.07
N GLN A 641 -4.95 -27.45 9.11
CA GLN A 641 -5.56 -27.88 10.37
C GLN A 641 -4.62 -28.73 11.23
N TYR A 642 -3.73 -29.53 10.63
CA TYR A 642 -2.79 -30.38 11.37
C TYR A 642 -1.70 -29.57 12.09
N GLU A 643 -1.31 -28.43 11.53
CA GLU A 643 -0.27 -27.54 12.07
C GLU A 643 -0.85 -26.45 12.98
N LEU A 644 -2.17 -26.24 12.96
CA LEU A 644 -2.85 -25.13 13.63
C LEU A 644 -2.59 -25.05 15.14
N ILE A 645 -2.37 -26.19 15.79
CA ILE A 645 -2.19 -26.31 17.25
C ILE A 645 -1.05 -25.42 17.74
N ASP A 646 0.08 -25.40 17.02
CA ASP A 646 1.27 -24.66 17.43
C ASP A 646 1.14 -23.13 17.22
N TYR A 647 0.23 -22.71 16.35
CA TYR A 647 0.11 -21.30 15.93
C TYR A 647 -1.14 -20.59 16.46
N LEU A 648 -2.22 -21.31 16.81
CA LEU A 648 -3.47 -20.64 17.20
C LEU A 648 -3.33 -19.85 18.50
N TYR A 649 -2.66 -20.39 19.53
CA TYR A 649 -2.50 -19.66 20.80
C TYR A 649 -1.74 -18.34 20.60
N PRO A 650 -0.57 -18.30 19.91
CA PRO A 650 0.10 -17.05 19.56
C PRO A 650 -0.75 -16.07 18.75
N VAL A 651 -1.56 -16.55 17.79
CA VAL A 651 -2.48 -15.71 17.01
C VAL A 651 -3.55 -15.08 17.91
N VAL A 652 -4.13 -15.85 18.84
CA VAL A 652 -5.13 -15.35 19.79
C VAL A 652 -4.50 -14.37 20.79
N ASP A 653 -3.25 -14.58 21.24
CA ASP A 653 -2.57 -13.58 22.07
C ASP A 653 -2.41 -12.24 21.33
N CYS A 654 -2.10 -12.27 20.04
CA CYS A 654 -1.95 -11.05 19.24
C CYS A 654 -3.26 -10.23 19.14
N LEU A 655 -4.45 -10.88 19.24
CA LEU A 655 -5.74 -10.17 19.33
C LEU A 655 -5.83 -9.28 20.57
N THR A 656 -5.07 -9.60 21.62
CA THR A 656 -5.05 -8.88 22.90
C THR A 656 -3.98 -7.79 22.96
N SER A 657 -3.24 -7.58 21.86
CA SER A 657 -2.15 -6.62 21.82
C SER A 657 -2.62 -5.17 22.07
N PRO A 658 -1.87 -4.34 22.83
CA PRO A 658 -2.24 -2.93 23.03
C PRO A 658 -2.17 -2.14 21.72
N ILE A 659 -1.44 -2.64 20.72
CA ILE A 659 -1.21 -1.97 19.44
C ILE A 659 -2.33 -2.31 18.46
N GLU A 660 -3.03 -1.28 17.97
CA GLU A 660 -4.21 -1.42 17.09
C GLU A 660 -3.90 -2.17 15.79
N HIS A 661 -2.77 -1.87 15.15
CA HIS A 661 -2.42 -2.51 13.88
C HIS A 661 -2.13 -4.02 14.03
N VAL A 662 -1.54 -4.43 15.15
CA VAL A 662 -1.29 -5.86 15.45
C VAL A 662 -2.61 -6.57 15.67
N ARG A 663 -3.53 -5.94 16.42
CA ARG A 663 -4.88 -6.49 16.60
C ARG A 663 -5.56 -6.67 15.25
N TYR A 664 -5.64 -5.63 14.42
CA TYR A 664 -6.29 -5.71 13.10
C TYR A 664 -5.72 -6.84 12.23
N GLU A 665 -4.39 -6.99 12.18
CA GLU A 665 -3.77 -8.07 11.41
C GLU A 665 -4.11 -9.45 12.00
N ALA A 666 -4.08 -9.60 13.33
CA ALA A 666 -4.45 -10.84 14.00
C ALA A 666 -5.92 -11.21 13.71
N GLN A 667 -6.82 -10.22 13.72
CA GLN A 667 -8.22 -10.40 13.35
C GLN A 667 -8.33 -10.96 11.93
N ARG A 668 -7.64 -10.33 10.96
CA ARG A 668 -7.63 -10.77 9.57
C ARG A 668 -7.10 -12.20 9.41
N THR A 669 -6.00 -12.54 10.07
CA THR A 669 -5.45 -13.91 10.08
C THR A 669 -6.44 -14.90 10.66
N THR A 670 -7.11 -14.59 11.78
CA THR A 670 -8.14 -15.46 12.38
C THR A 670 -9.33 -15.69 11.43
N PHE A 671 -9.82 -14.65 10.76
CA PHE A 671 -10.90 -14.80 9.79
C PHE A 671 -10.49 -15.62 8.57
N GLN A 672 -9.25 -15.44 8.09
CA GLN A 672 -8.73 -16.20 6.97
C GLN A 672 -8.62 -17.69 7.30
N ILE A 673 -8.12 -18.03 8.49
CA ILE A 673 -8.09 -19.41 8.99
C ILE A 673 -9.52 -19.96 9.13
N ALA A 674 -10.43 -19.20 9.72
CA ALA A 674 -11.83 -19.63 9.87
C ALA A 674 -12.51 -19.87 8.51
N LYS A 675 -12.26 -19.00 7.52
CA LYS A 675 -12.82 -19.13 6.17
C LYS A 675 -12.33 -20.35 5.41
N ILE A 676 -11.05 -20.71 5.58
CA ILE A 676 -10.42 -21.82 4.85
C ILE A 676 -10.68 -23.16 5.54
N CYS A 677 -10.56 -23.20 6.86
CA CYS A 677 -10.57 -24.46 7.62
C CYS A 677 -11.91 -24.76 8.34
N TYR A 678 -12.78 -23.77 8.57
CA TYR A 678 -13.97 -23.91 9.45
C TYR A 678 -15.23 -23.22 8.91
N ASP A 679 -15.42 -23.22 7.59
CA ASP A 679 -16.61 -22.67 6.90
C ASP A 679 -16.94 -21.20 7.23
N GLY A 680 -15.94 -20.41 7.62
CA GLY A 680 -16.06 -18.99 7.95
C GLY A 680 -16.51 -18.69 9.39
N SER A 681 -16.73 -19.70 10.23
CA SER A 681 -17.16 -19.51 11.62
C SER A 681 -15.96 -19.48 12.57
N VAL A 682 -15.66 -18.29 13.11
CA VAL A 682 -14.64 -18.13 14.18
C VAL A 682 -15.04 -18.88 15.46
N LYS A 683 -16.35 -19.04 15.70
CA LYS A 683 -16.87 -19.82 16.85
C LYS A 683 -16.51 -21.30 16.70
N SER A 684 -16.64 -21.84 15.50
CA SER A 684 -16.29 -23.24 15.20
C SER A 684 -14.78 -23.47 15.31
N LEU A 685 -13.97 -22.53 14.79
CA LEU A 685 -12.52 -22.55 14.93
C LEU A 685 -12.08 -22.67 16.38
N ILE A 686 -12.65 -21.88 17.30
CA ILE A 686 -12.25 -21.91 18.72
C ILE A 686 -12.83 -23.13 19.43
N PHE A 687 -14.04 -23.55 19.06
CA PHE A 687 -14.69 -24.72 19.66
C PHE A 687 -13.96 -26.02 19.34
N GLU A 688 -13.57 -26.30 18.10
CA GLU A 688 -12.89 -27.57 17.79
C GLU A 688 -11.47 -27.67 18.40
N ASN A 689 -10.95 -26.53 18.86
CA ASN A 689 -9.58 -26.34 19.31
C ASN A 689 -9.49 -25.91 20.79
N TYR A 690 -10.58 -26.06 21.57
CA TYR A 690 -10.63 -25.48 22.93
C TYR A 690 -9.66 -26.18 23.89
N ASP A 691 -9.46 -27.51 23.79
CA ASP A 691 -8.71 -28.31 24.76
C ASP A 691 -7.27 -27.77 24.92
N TYR A 692 -6.56 -27.59 23.80
CA TYR A 692 -5.18 -27.10 23.84
C TYR A 692 -5.09 -25.61 24.18
N LEU A 693 -6.10 -24.80 23.84
CA LEU A 693 -6.13 -23.39 24.19
C LEU A 693 -6.24 -23.24 25.72
N ILE A 694 -7.08 -24.07 26.34
CA ILE A 694 -7.25 -24.12 27.80
C ILE A 694 -5.97 -24.62 28.48
N ASP A 695 -5.35 -25.67 27.97
CA ASP A 695 -4.08 -26.18 28.52
C ASP A 695 -2.95 -25.14 28.42
N SER A 696 -2.84 -24.48 27.28
CA SER A 696 -1.86 -23.40 27.05
C SER A 696 -2.09 -22.21 27.98
N LEU A 697 -3.34 -21.84 28.22
CA LEU A 697 -3.71 -20.80 29.19
C LEU A 697 -3.38 -21.19 30.62
N SER A 698 -3.69 -22.42 31.01
CA SER A 698 -3.43 -22.94 32.36
C SER A 698 -1.93 -22.93 32.66
N LEU A 699 -1.10 -23.34 31.70
CA LEU A 699 0.36 -23.25 31.78
C LEU A 699 0.85 -21.79 31.89
N ASN A 700 0.29 -20.89 31.10
CA ASN A 700 0.69 -19.47 31.14
C ASN A 700 0.18 -18.71 32.38
N LEU A 701 -0.87 -19.20 33.05
CA LEU A 701 -1.34 -18.68 34.33
C LEU A 701 -0.51 -19.18 35.52
N THR A 702 0.01 -20.40 35.44
CA THR A 702 0.76 -21.06 36.51
C THR A 702 2.28 -20.98 36.36
N GLY A 703 2.77 -20.53 35.19
CA GLY A 703 4.18 -20.42 34.85
C GLY A 703 4.96 -19.32 35.60
N HIS A 704 6.25 -19.19 35.25
CA HIS A 704 7.21 -18.31 35.96
C HIS A 704 6.93 -16.80 35.83
N SER A 705 6.02 -16.38 34.95
CA SER A 705 5.62 -14.98 34.78
C SER A 705 4.13 -14.91 34.43
N ILE A 706 3.28 -14.55 35.40
CA ILE A 706 1.89 -14.20 35.14
C ILE A 706 1.89 -12.96 34.25
N THR A 707 1.71 -13.13 32.94
CA THR A 707 1.64 -11.98 32.04
C THR A 707 0.26 -11.33 32.20
N PRO A 708 0.18 -9.98 32.24
CA PRO A 708 -1.09 -9.27 32.35
C PRO A 708 -2.02 -9.47 31.13
N ARG A 709 -1.53 -10.15 30.09
CA ARG A 709 -2.24 -10.46 28.83
C ARG A 709 -3.05 -11.75 28.92
N THR A 710 -2.59 -12.76 29.67
CA THR A 710 -3.28 -14.07 29.77
C THR A 710 -4.76 -13.95 30.21
N PRO A 711 -5.13 -13.11 31.20
CA PRO A 711 -6.54 -12.91 31.54
C PRO A 711 -7.34 -12.30 30.39
N ILE A 712 -6.74 -11.43 29.59
CA ILE A 712 -7.39 -10.81 28.43
C ILE A 712 -7.63 -11.86 27.34
N VAL A 713 -6.67 -12.76 27.10
CA VAL A 713 -6.82 -13.88 26.16
C VAL A 713 -8.01 -14.75 26.57
N LEU A 714 -8.14 -15.03 27.86
CA LEU A 714 -9.29 -15.77 28.38
C LEU A 714 -10.62 -15.04 28.15
N MET A 715 -10.64 -13.71 28.29
CA MET A 715 -11.81 -12.90 27.97
C MET A 715 -12.21 -13.02 26.48
N VAL A 716 -11.23 -13.03 25.57
CA VAL A 716 -11.44 -13.26 24.14
C VAL A 716 -12.06 -14.63 23.89
N LEU A 717 -11.54 -15.67 24.54
CA LEU A 717 -12.04 -17.04 24.38
C LEU A 717 -13.46 -17.22 24.94
N ILE A 718 -13.81 -16.57 26.05
CA ILE A 718 -15.18 -16.60 26.60
C ILE A 718 -16.17 -15.91 25.64
N LYS A 719 -15.76 -14.80 25.00
CA LYS A 719 -16.60 -14.08 24.03
C LYS A 719 -16.90 -14.91 22.77
N PHE A 720 -15.92 -15.64 22.26
CA PHE A 720 -16.05 -16.39 21.01
C PHE A 720 -16.43 -17.86 21.20
N GLY A 721 -16.20 -18.43 22.39
CA GLY A 721 -16.33 -19.85 22.70
C GLY A 721 -17.75 -20.41 22.83
N GLY A 722 -18.76 -19.54 22.90
CA GLY A 722 -20.15 -19.96 23.09
C GLY A 722 -20.40 -20.72 24.39
N LYS A 723 -21.55 -21.38 24.47
CA LYS A 723 -22.08 -22.03 25.70
C LYS A 723 -21.26 -23.23 26.20
N GLU A 724 -20.49 -23.88 25.33
CA GLU A 724 -19.86 -25.18 25.60
C GLU A 724 -18.50 -25.00 26.30
N ILE A 725 -17.74 -23.97 25.92
CA ILE A 725 -16.46 -23.61 26.56
C ILE A 725 -16.66 -23.22 28.04
N LEU A 726 -17.85 -22.73 28.42
CA LEU A 726 -18.14 -22.33 29.80
C LEU A 726 -17.95 -23.45 30.82
N TYR A 727 -18.19 -24.72 30.46
CA TYR A 727 -17.99 -25.86 31.37
C TYR A 727 -16.52 -26.19 31.56
N GLN A 728 -15.75 -26.18 30.48
CA GLN A 728 -14.35 -26.59 30.46
C GLN A 728 -13.45 -25.54 31.12
N LEU A 729 -13.87 -24.27 31.15
CA LEU A 729 -13.16 -23.21 31.87
C LEU A 729 -13.30 -23.28 33.40
N SER A 730 -14.09 -24.22 33.96
CA SER A 730 -14.25 -24.36 35.41
C SER A 730 -12.92 -24.52 36.15
N ASP A 731 -11.99 -25.28 35.59
CA ASP A 731 -10.69 -25.54 36.22
C ASP A 731 -9.79 -24.30 36.15
N VAL A 732 -9.78 -23.60 35.01
CA VAL A 732 -9.05 -22.33 34.84
C VAL A 732 -9.60 -21.24 35.76
N ILE A 733 -10.92 -21.16 35.96
CA ILE A 733 -11.52 -20.23 36.91
C ILE A 733 -11.11 -20.59 38.35
N SER A 734 -10.96 -21.89 38.65
CA SER A 734 -10.47 -22.35 39.95
C SER A 734 -9.01 -21.96 40.20
N THR A 735 -8.15 -22.08 39.17
CA THR A 735 -6.76 -21.60 39.27
C THR A 735 -6.71 -20.09 39.42
N MET A 736 -7.60 -19.33 38.77
CA MET A 736 -7.72 -17.89 38.99
C MET A 736 -8.09 -17.53 40.43
N PHE A 737 -8.98 -18.29 41.08
CA PHE A 737 -9.28 -18.07 42.51
C PHE A 737 -8.04 -18.30 43.39
N ALA A 738 -7.28 -19.37 43.13
CA ALA A 738 -6.03 -19.62 43.84
C ALA A 738 -5.01 -18.49 43.62
N LEU A 739 -4.90 -17.98 42.38
CA LEU A 739 -4.03 -16.84 42.06
C LEU A 739 -4.50 -15.53 42.71
N LEU A 740 -5.81 -15.30 42.81
CA LEU A 740 -6.36 -14.16 43.55
C LEU A 740 -6.03 -14.24 45.03
N ASP A 741 -6.11 -15.41 45.65
CA ASP A 741 -5.71 -15.62 47.05
C ASP A 741 -4.22 -15.33 47.25
N MET A 742 -3.36 -15.79 46.33
CA MET A 742 -1.91 -15.55 46.38
C MET A 742 -1.51 -14.08 46.11
N TYR A 743 -2.22 -13.38 45.21
CA TYR A 743 -1.82 -12.06 44.68
C TYR A 743 -2.85 -10.95 44.93
N HIS A 744 -3.67 -11.06 45.99
CA HIS A 744 -4.72 -10.09 46.36
C HIS A 744 -4.23 -8.65 46.56
N GLY A 745 -2.93 -8.43 46.79
CA GLY A 745 -2.33 -7.09 46.89
C GLY A 745 -2.06 -6.36 45.56
N TYR A 746 -2.14 -7.05 44.42
CA TYR A 746 -1.86 -6.47 43.10
C TYR A 746 -3.15 -6.02 42.42
N ALA A 747 -3.47 -4.73 42.56
CA ALA A 747 -4.72 -4.14 42.05
C ALA A 747 -4.95 -4.40 40.54
N VAL A 748 -3.91 -4.27 39.70
CA VAL A 748 -4.04 -4.42 38.23
C VAL A 748 -4.39 -5.85 37.82
N LEU A 749 -3.81 -6.84 38.52
CA LEU A 749 -4.08 -8.25 38.27
C LEU A 749 -5.48 -8.64 38.78
N CYS A 750 -5.87 -8.13 39.94
CA CYS A 750 -7.24 -8.31 40.43
C CYS A 750 -8.24 -7.68 39.45
N GLU A 751 -7.98 -6.47 38.94
CA GLU A 751 -8.82 -5.80 37.95
C GLU A 751 -8.95 -6.61 36.66
N SER A 752 -7.88 -7.23 36.17
CA SER A 752 -7.94 -8.08 34.97
C SER A 752 -8.71 -9.36 35.20
N PHE A 753 -8.52 -10.07 36.34
CA PHE A 753 -9.31 -11.27 36.67
C PHE A 753 -10.80 -10.97 36.85
N PHE A 754 -11.16 -9.87 37.54
CA PHE A 754 -12.56 -9.49 37.67
C PHE A 754 -13.18 -9.06 36.33
N SER A 755 -12.40 -8.52 35.41
CA SER A 755 -12.88 -8.25 34.04
C SER A 755 -13.21 -9.57 33.29
N VAL A 756 -12.42 -10.62 33.50
CA VAL A 756 -12.74 -11.97 32.99
C VAL A 756 -14.01 -12.52 33.63
N PHE A 757 -14.16 -12.41 34.94
CA PHE A 757 -15.36 -12.88 35.64
C PHE A 757 -16.61 -12.12 35.20
N HIS A 758 -16.49 -10.82 34.93
CA HIS A 758 -17.58 -10.03 34.34
C HIS A 758 -18.03 -10.63 33.00
N GLU A 759 -17.09 -10.91 32.11
CA GLU A 759 -17.39 -11.49 30.80
C GLU A 759 -17.96 -12.90 30.91
N PHE A 760 -17.44 -13.72 31.83
CA PHE A 760 -17.97 -15.05 32.13
C PHE A 760 -19.44 -14.98 32.57
N VAL A 761 -19.76 -14.08 33.50
CA VAL A 761 -21.12 -13.84 34.00
C VAL A 761 -22.04 -13.34 32.88
N GLU A 762 -21.55 -12.44 32.02
CA GLU A 762 -22.31 -11.93 30.86
C GLU A 762 -22.61 -13.04 29.84
N SER A 763 -21.64 -13.90 29.54
CA SER A 763 -21.81 -15.03 28.63
C SER A 763 -22.80 -16.06 29.17
N VAL A 764 -22.80 -16.30 30.49
CA VAL A 764 -23.81 -17.14 31.15
C VAL A 764 -25.21 -16.51 31.10
N GLU A 765 -25.33 -15.20 31.35
CA GLU A 765 -26.61 -14.48 31.27
C GLU A 765 -27.22 -14.58 29.87
N LYS A 766 -26.44 -14.32 28.82
CA LYS A 766 -26.88 -14.45 27.41
C LYS A 766 -27.24 -15.88 27.04
N SER A 767 -26.44 -16.86 27.49
CA SER A 767 -26.62 -18.26 27.06
C SER A 767 -27.80 -18.98 27.71
N TYR A 768 -28.20 -18.60 28.93
CA TYR A 768 -29.19 -19.36 29.71
C TYR A 768 -30.41 -18.55 30.16
N LEU A 769 -30.38 -17.21 30.06
CA LEU A 769 -31.37 -16.34 30.70
C LEU A 769 -32.15 -15.43 29.73
N GLU A 770 -31.78 -15.39 28.43
CA GLU A 770 -32.52 -14.60 27.41
C GLU A 770 -34.00 -15.04 27.26
N ASP A 771 -34.30 -16.31 27.49
CA ASP A 771 -35.66 -16.89 27.38
C ASP A 771 -36.32 -17.18 28.74
N TYR A 772 -35.71 -16.82 29.87
CA TYR A 772 -36.20 -17.20 31.21
C TYR A 772 -37.02 -16.08 31.86
N GLU A 773 -38.33 -16.33 32.01
CA GLU A 773 -39.21 -15.44 32.76
C GLU A 773 -39.07 -15.66 34.27
N PHE A 774 -38.55 -14.66 34.97
CA PHE A 774 -38.55 -14.66 36.44
C PHE A 774 -39.98 -14.57 36.97
N VAL A 775 -40.40 -15.58 37.73
CA VAL A 775 -41.63 -15.51 38.52
C VAL A 775 -41.42 -14.46 39.60
N LYS A 776 -42.16 -13.34 39.55
CA LYS A 776 -42.18 -12.38 40.65
C LYS A 776 -42.63 -13.11 41.91
N PRO A 777 -41.91 -13.01 43.04
CA PRO A 777 -42.46 -13.46 44.30
C PRO A 777 -43.74 -12.65 44.55
N ASP A 778 -44.90 -13.31 44.51
CA ASP A 778 -46.21 -12.67 44.66
C ASP A 778 -46.27 -11.89 45.98
N ALA A 779 -46.03 -10.58 45.93
CA ALA A 779 -46.22 -9.67 47.06
C ALA A 779 -47.72 -9.52 47.43
N GLU A 780 -48.64 -10.00 46.58
CA GLU A 780 -50.09 -10.02 46.85
C GLU A 780 -50.58 -11.39 47.37
N GLY A 781 -49.73 -12.42 47.42
CA GLY A 781 -50.13 -13.79 47.73
C GLY A 781 -50.18 -14.15 49.22
N ASP A 782 -49.14 -13.83 49.98
CA ASP A 782 -48.93 -14.44 51.32
C ASP A 782 -49.14 -13.49 52.51
N ILE A 783 -49.01 -12.16 52.36
CA ILE A 783 -49.14 -11.24 53.51
C ILE A 783 -50.61 -10.98 53.87
N LEU A 784 -51.54 -11.12 52.91
CA LEU A 784 -52.98 -11.07 53.20
C LEU A 784 -53.53 -12.38 53.80
N ARG A 785 -52.69 -13.42 53.99
CA ARG A 785 -53.13 -14.76 54.41
C ARG A 785 -52.31 -15.29 55.58
N PRO A 786 -52.50 -14.76 56.81
CA PRO A 786 -51.83 -15.32 58.00
C PRO A 786 -52.17 -16.79 58.29
N TRP A 787 -53.09 -17.41 57.53
CA TRP A 787 -53.62 -18.76 57.75
C TRP A 787 -53.56 -19.67 56.49
N GLY A 788 -52.86 -19.27 55.42
CA GLY A 788 -52.54 -20.17 54.28
C GLY A 788 -53.69 -20.70 53.42
N MET A 789 -54.90 -20.13 53.48
CA MET A 789 -56.06 -20.64 52.74
C MET A 789 -56.11 -20.15 51.29
N LYS A 790 -56.42 -21.04 50.34
CA LYS A 790 -56.40 -20.72 48.90
C LYS A 790 -57.78 -20.60 48.26
N THR A 791 -58.81 -21.18 48.86
CA THR A 791 -60.16 -21.29 48.27
C THR A 791 -61.25 -20.96 49.30
N PHE A 792 -62.44 -20.51 48.87
CA PHE A 792 -63.61 -20.30 49.76
C PHE A 792 -63.99 -21.59 50.50
N ASP A 793 -63.74 -22.76 49.89
CA ASP A 793 -63.89 -24.08 50.52
C ASP A 793 -62.93 -24.30 51.70
N ASP A 794 -61.73 -23.71 51.68
CA ASP A 794 -60.78 -23.82 52.80
C ASP A 794 -61.21 -22.93 53.98
N LEU A 795 -61.82 -21.78 53.68
CA LEU A 795 -62.46 -20.92 54.68
C LEU A 795 -63.71 -21.60 55.28
N VAL A 796 -64.50 -22.29 54.45
CA VAL A 796 -65.65 -23.08 54.92
C VAL A 796 -65.18 -24.25 55.78
N LYS A 797 -64.10 -24.96 55.41
CA LYS A 797 -63.51 -26.03 56.25
C LYS A 797 -62.96 -25.51 57.58
N PHE A 798 -62.38 -24.32 57.58
CA PHE A 798 -61.88 -23.67 58.79
C PHE A 798 -63.02 -23.16 59.70
N LEU A 799 -64.08 -22.60 59.11
CA LEU A 799 -65.27 -22.12 59.84
C LEU A 799 -66.20 -23.26 60.32
N THR A 800 -66.15 -24.43 59.67
CA THR A 800 -66.95 -25.62 60.06
C THR A 800 -66.27 -26.50 61.10
N HIS A 801 -64.98 -26.32 61.36
CA HIS A 801 -64.34 -26.89 62.54
C HIS A 801 -64.61 -26.00 63.76
N GLU A 802 -65.74 -26.25 64.42
CA GLU A 802 -65.88 -25.93 65.84
C GLU A 802 -64.78 -26.66 66.62
N ARG A 803 -63.72 -25.91 66.95
CA ARG A 803 -63.01 -25.92 68.24
C ARG A 803 -63.14 -27.22 69.06
N ASP A 804 -62.17 -28.11 68.90
CA ASP A 804 -61.54 -28.69 70.08
C ASP A 804 -60.52 -27.66 70.56
N ILE A 805 -60.92 -26.87 71.56
CA ILE A 805 -59.97 -26.15 72.42
C ILE A 805 -59.57 -27.16 73.50
N PRO A 806 -58.33 -27.71 73.50
CA PRO A 806 -57.74 -28.10 74.76
C PRO A 806 -57.48 -26.82 75.54
N GLU A 807 -58.03 -26.78 76.74
CA GLU A 807 -57.89 -25.73 77.73
C GLU A 807 -56.43 -25.25 77.83
N MET A 808 -56.27 -23.92 77.79
CA MET A 808 -55.11 -23.25 78.38
C MET A 808 -54.97 -23.74 79.82
N ASN A 809 -53.86 -24.42 80.11
CA ASN A 809 -53.23 -24.28 81.40
C ASN A 809 -52.03 -23.35 81.24
N ASP A 810 -51.98 -22.39 82.14
CA ASP A 810 -50.92 -21.42 82.40
C ASP A 810 -49.52 -21.94 82.08
N LEU A 811 -48.65 -21.07 81.55
CA LEU A 811 -47.33 -20.79 82.12
C LEU A 811 -46.69 -19.60 81.38
N THR A 812 -46.82 -18.45 82.03
CA THR A 812 -45.83 -17.37 82.21
C THR A 812 -44.72 -17.16 81.16
N LEU A 813 -44.75 -15.93 80.67
CA LEU A 813 -43.72 -15.18 79.95
C LEU A 813 -42.47 -14.93 80.82
N GLU A 814 -41.66 -15.95 81.11
CA GLU A 814 -40.36 -15.80 81.81
C GLU A 814 -39.60 -17.14 81.74
N GLU A 815 -38.66 -17.28 80.78
CA GLU A 815 -37.55 -18.26 80.72
C GLU A 815 -37.25 -18.61 79.25
N VAL A 816 -36.49 -17.78 78.53
CA VAL A 816 -35.29 -18.15 77.72
C VAL A 816 -34.56 -16.83 77.40
N LEU A 817 -34.19 -16.09 78.44
CA LEU A 817 -33.01 -15.23 78.39
C LEU A 817 -31.90 -16.05 79.08
N ASP A 818 -30.77 -16.17 78.39
CA ASP A 818 -29.47 -16.71 78.82
C ASP A 818 -29.02 -17.97 78.07
N LYS A 819 -28.19 -17.74 77.05
CA LYS A 819 -26.80 -18.22 77.04
C LYS A 819 -25.99 -17.53 75.93
N PRO A 820 -24.87 -16.85 76.27
CA PRO A 820 -23.88 -16.38 75.31
C PRO A 820 -22.72 -17.39 75.12
N ASP A 821 -21.98 -17.17 74.04
CA ASP A 821 -20.57 -17.53 73.75
C ASP A 821 -20.16 -19.00 73.51
N SER A 822 -19.45 -19.26 72.40
CA SER A 822 -17.98 -19.29 72.42
C SER A 822 -17.38 -19.52 71.02
N ASP A 823 -16.55 -18.58 70.58
CA ASP A 823 -15.40 -18.86 69.71
C ASP A 823 -14.35 -19.67 70.50
N ASP A 824 -13.68 -20.63 69.85
CA ASP A 824 -12.23 -20.80 69.92
C ASP A 824 -11.77 -21.84 68.88
N ASP A 825 -10.76 -21.42 68.12
CA ASP A 825 -9.98 -22.18 67.15
C ASP A 825 -9.12 -23.27 67.81
N ASP A 826 -8.77 -24.33 67.06
CA ASP A 826 -7.39 -24.82 66.95
C ASP A 826 -7.27 -25.98 65.93
N GLU A 827 -6.10 -26.01 65.30
CA GLU A 827 -5.72 -26.54 63.98
C GLU A 827 -5.36 -28.06 63.92
N GLU A 828 -5.20 -28.51 62.66
CA GLU A 828 -4.29 -29.53 62.10
C GLU A 828 -4.70 -31.03 61.94
N GLU A 829 -4.75 -31.43 60.65
CA GLU A 829 -4.15 -32.62 59.96
C GLU A 829 -4.43 -34.06 60.52
N GLU A 830 -4.68 -35.14 59.77
CA GLU A 830 -4.44 -35.54 58.38
C GLU A 830 -5.21 -36.87 58.11
N GLU A 831 -5.47 -37.16 56.83
CA GLU A 831 -5.60 -38.47 56.15
C GLU A 831 -6.63 -39.57 56.56
N ASN A 832 -7.63 -39.70 55.69
CA ASN A 832 -8.14 -40.93 55.04
C ASN A 832 -7.99 -42.31 55.73
N THR A 833 -9.13 -42.94 56.03
CA THR A 833 -9.41 -44.31 55.56
C THR A 833 -10.91 -44.54 55.45
N ALA A 834 -11.34 -44.95 54.26
CA ALA A 834 -12.70 -45.34 53.96
C ALA A 834 -13.08 -46.64 54.68
N GLU A 835 -14.27 -46.69 55.28
CA GLU A 835 -15.16 -47.86 55.21
C GLU A 835 -16.59 -47.51 55.71
N SER A 836 -17.49 -47.35 54.73
CA SER A 836 -18.90 -47.77 54.73
C SER A 836 -19.78 -47.62 55.99
N SER A 837 -20.63 -46.59 55.98
CA SER A 837 -22.07 -46.67 56.35
C SER A 837 -22.78 -45.45 55.71
N PRO A 838 -23.89 -45.62 54.96
CA PRO A 838 -24.54 -44.49 54.32
C PRO A 838 -25.30 -43.64 55.36
N PRO A 839 -25.11 -42.31 55.43
CA PRO A 839 -26.12 -41.45 56.05
C PRO A 839 -27.33 -41.43 55.12
N GLN A 840 -28.52 -41.48 55.74
CA GLN A 840 -29.80 -41.44 55.08
C GLN A 840 -29.87 -40.29 54.07
N SER A 841 -30.32 -40.62 52.87
CA SER A 841 -30.65 -39.67 51.81
C SER A 841 -31.61 -38.60 52.34
N GLU A 842 -31.09 -37.38 52.54
CA GLU A 842 -31.89 -36.19 52.30
C GLU A 842 -32.43 -36.33 50.87
N GLU A 843 -33.75 -36.35 50.72
CA GLU A 843 -34.40 -36.28 49.42
C GLU A 843 -33.91 -35.01 48.72
N THR A 844 -32.90 -35.14 47.85
CA THR A 844 -32.37 -34.05 47.06
C THR A 844 -33.51 -33.55 46.18
N THR A 845 -34.05 -32.38 46.51
CA THR A 845 -34.99 -31.68 45.67
C THR A 845 -34.42 -31.60 44.24
N PRO A 846 -35.23 -31.87 43.20
CA PRO A 846 -34.76 -31.79 41.82
C PRO A 846 -34.29 -30.35 41.53
N TRP A 847 -33.12 -30.21 40.92
CA TRP A 847 -32.53 -28.91 40.57
C TRP A 847 -33.50 -28.11 39.69
N GLN A 848 -33.90 -26.92 40.16
CA GLN A 848 -35.00 -26.14 39.57
C GLN A 848 -34.50 -25.02 38.62
N SER A 849 -33.21 -24.71 38.64
CA SER A 849 -32.65 -23.58 37.88
C SER A 849 -32.30 -23.97 36.43
N PRO A 850 -32.53 -23.08 35.45
CA PRO A 850 -32.08 -23.25 34.06
C PRO A 850 -30.55 -23.28 33.93
N ILE A 851 -29.82 -22.73 34.92
CA ILE A 851 -28.36 -22.72 34.97
C ILE A 851 -27.88 -24.04 35.57
N PRO A 852 -26.95 -24.76 34.93
CA PRO A 852 -26.45 -26.01 35.49
C PRO A 852 -25.69 -25.83 36.81
N LYS A 853 -25.86 -26.81 37.71
CA LYS A 853 -25.41 -26.77 39.12
C LYS A 853 -23.94 -26.38 39.29
N GLN A 854 -23.05 -26.85 38.41
CA GLN A 854 -21.61 -26.53 38.45
C GLN A 854 -21.33 -25.03 38.18
N LEU A 855 -21.95 -24.47 37.14
CA LEU A 855 -21.81 -23.06 36.78
C LEU A 855 -22.41 -22.15 37.86
N TYR A 856 -23.56 -22.56 38.42
CA TYR A 856 -24.20 -21.85 39.52
C TYR A 856 -23.28 -21.71 40.74
N PHE A 857 -22.66 -22.81 41.18
CA PHE A 857 -21.73 -22.76 42.31
C PHE A 857 -20.47 -21.94 42.00
N LYS A 858 -19.97 -21.94 40.76
CA LYS A 858 -18.86 -21.06 40.37
C LYS A 858 -19.25 -19.59 40.46
N ILE A 859 -20.45 -19.22 40.01
CA ILE A 859 -20.98 -17.86 40.17
C ILE A 859 -21.11 -17.49 41.65
N GLN A 860 -21.55 -18.42 42.50
CA GLN A 860 -21.58 -18.23 43.95
C GLN A 860 -20.16 -18.06 44.55
N GLN A 861 -19.16 -18.76 44.02
CA GLN A 861 -17.75 -18.53 44.40
C GLN A 861 -17.31 -17.13 43.99
N ILE A 862 -17.58 -16.69 42.76
CA ILE A 862 -17.28 -15.31 42.31
C ILE A 862 -17.93 -14.29 43.25
N TRP A 863 -19.18 -14.52 43.68
CA TRP A 863 -19.87 -13.68 44.64
C TRP A 863 -19.15 -13.56 45.99
N ASN A 864 -18.71 -14.69 46.55
CA ASN A 864 -18.01 -14.70 47.83
C ASN A 864 -16.62 -14.03 47.74
N TYR A 865 -15.92 -14.16 46.61
CA TYR A 865 -14.67 -13.44 46.37
C TYR A 865 -14.90 -11.94 46.14
N ALA A 866 -15.96 -11.57 45.43
CA ALA A 866 -16.41 -10.19 45.27
C ALA A 866 -16.73 -9.54 46.63
N ASP A 867 -17.41 -10.26 47.52
CA ASP A 867 -17.73 -9.81 48.88
C ASP A 867 -16.45 -9.53 49.69
N ARG A 868 -15.51 -10.49 49.72
CA ARG A 868 -14.22 -10.33 50.42
C ARG A 868 -13.37 -9.18 49.88
N LEU A 869 -13.27 -9.04 48.55
CA LEU A 869 -12.41 -8.03 47.89
C LEU A 869 -13.07 -6.66 47.71
N SER A 870 -14.35 -6.51 48.08
CA SER A 870 -15.09 -5.25 48.03
C SER A 870 -14.43 -4.13 48.87
N THR A 871 -13.70 -4.48 49.91
CA THR A 871 -12.99 -3.54 50.81
C THR A 871 -11.59 -3.16 50.33
N HIS A 872 -11.13 -3.71 49.20
CA HIS A 872 -9.78 -3.51 48.67
C HIS A 872 -9.46 -2.03 48.36
N SER A 873 -8.19 -1.62 48.37
CA SER A 873 -7.77 -0.21 48.24
C SER A 873 -8.07 0.46 46.88
N SER A 874 -8.21 -0.31 45.78
CA SER A 874 -8.46 0.22 44.43
C SER A 874 -9.94 0.58 44.21
N LEU A 875 -10.22 1.85 43.90
CA LEU A 875 -11.55 2.33 43.53
C LEU A 875 -12.10 1.65 42.26
N ARG A 876 -11.23 1.37 41.27
CA ARG A 876 -11.63 0.75 40.00
C ARG A 876 -12.12 -0.68 40.20
N LEU A 877 -11.39 -1.44 41.02
CA LEU A 877 -11.77 -2.79 41.38
C LEU A 877 -13.14 -2.81 42.10
N ARG A 878 -13.38 -1.90 43.05
CA ARG A 878 -14.68 -1.80 43.74
C ARG A 878 -15.84 -1.52 42.78
N VAL A 879 -15.62 -0.63 41.81
CA VAL A 879 -16.62 -0.33 40.75
C VAL A 879 -16.90 -1.56 39.88
N LEU A 880 -15.86 -2.28 39.44
CA LEU A 880 -15.99 -3.53 38.69
C LEU A 880 -16.75 -4.60 39.49
N ILE A 881 -16.37 -4.81 40.75
CA ILE A 881 -17.03 -5.75 41.66
C ILE A 881 -18.52 -5.44 41.79
N LEU A 882 -18.91 -4.20 42.10
CA LEU A 882 -20.31 -3.83 42.24
C LEU A 882 -21.10 -4.01 40.94
N THR A 883 -20.48 -3.72 39.80
CA THR A 883 -21.08 -3.93 38.47
C THR A 883 -21.34 -5.42 38.22
N ILE A 884 -20.37 -6.28 38.55
CA ILE A 884 -20.49 -7.74 38.41
C ILE A 884 -21.56 -8.28 39.36
N MET A 885 -21.57 -7.86 40.63
CA MET A 885 -22.59 -8.28 41.61
C MET A 885 -24.00 -7.91 41.13
N THR A 886 -24.18 -6.73 40.52
CA THR A 886 -25.46 -6.28 39.94
C THR A 886 -25.91 -7.12 38.74
N ARG A 887 -25.05 -7.96 38.16
CA ARG A 887 -25.45 -8.94 37.15
C ARG A 887 -25.65 -10.32 37.76
N ILE A 888 -24.75 -10.73 38.66
CA ILE A 888 -24.82 -12.02 39.36
C ILE A 888 -26.13 -12.18 40.13
N VAL A 889 -26.68 -11.11 40.74
CA VAL A 889 -27.98 -11.18 41.46
C VAL A 889 -29.08 -11.79 40.60
N ARG A 890 -29.16 -11.39 39.32
CA ARG A 890 -30.16 -11.92 38.38
C ARG A 890 -29.94 -13.41 38.17
N LEU A 891 -28.69 -13.83 37.91
CA LEU A 891 -28.34 -15.24 37.73
C LEU A 891 -28.69 -16.08 38.96
N LEU A 892 -28.29 -15.64 40.16
CA LEU A 892 -28.51 -16.37 41.41
C LEU A 892 -29.98 -16.45 41.81
N SER A 893 -30.79 -15.44 41.46
CA SER A 893 -32.23 -15.45 41.75
C SER A 893 -33.00 -16.61 41.09
N SER A 894 -32.38 -17.29 40.12
CA SER A 894 -32.91 -18.52 39.50
C SER A 894 -33.13 -19.67 40.50
N SER A 895 -32.39 -19.72 41.62
CA SER A 895 -32.69 -20.62 42.75
C SER A 895 -32.83 -19.84 44.06
N PRO A 896 -34.07 -19.51 44.48
CA PRO A 896 -34.30 -18.64 45.63
C PRO A 896 -33.79 -19.23 46.96
N HIS A 897 -33.78 -20.57 47.11
CA HIS A 897 -33.32 -21.22 48.34
C HIS A 897 -31.84 -20.98 48.66
N ASP A 898 -30.96 -21.06 47.65
CA ASP A 898 -29.52 -20.86 47.83
C ASP A 898 -29.12 -19.37 47.78
N PHE A 899 -29.94 -18.54 47.16
CA PHE A 899 -29.69 -17.11 47.00
C PHE A 899 -29.93 -16.30 48.29
N LEU A 900 -31.01 -16.58 49.03
CA LEU A 900 -31.41 -15.78 50.20
C LEU A 900 -30.33 -15.70 51.31
N PRO A 901 -29.61 -16.79 51.67
CA PRO A 901 -28.52 -16.72 52.64
C PRO A 901 -27.34 -15.86 52.17
N ASN A 902 -26.96 -15.95 50.89
CA ASN A 902 -25.86 -15.15 50.31
C ASN A 902 -26.24 -13.66 50.17
N LEU A 903 -27.51 -13.37 49.92
CA LEU A 903 -28.07 -12.03 49.95
C LEU A 903 -28.09 -11.47 51.40
N ALA A 904 -28.31 -12.35 52.38
CA ALA A 904 -28.23 -11.99 53.79
C ALA A 904 -26.79 -11.71 54.26
N SER A 905 -25.76 -12.42 53.78
CA SER A 905 -24.39 -12.06 54.13
C SER A 905 -24.01 -10.71 53.50
N SER A 906 -24.23 -10.54 52.20
CA SER A 906 -23.75 -9.39 51.40
C SER A 906 -24.52 -8.07 51.58
N TRP A 907 -25.67 -8.03 52.28
CA TRP A 907 -26.39 -6.77 52.55
C TRP A 907 -25.52 -5.69 53.21
N HIS A 908 -24.55 -6.13 54.02
CA HIS A 908 -23.62 -5.22 54.69
C HIS A 908 -22.82 -4.37 53.69
N LEU A 909 -22.51 -4.87 52.49
CA LEU A 909 -21.81 -4.15 51.43
C LEU A 909 -22.61 -2.96 50.90
N VAL A 910 -23.88 -3.18 50.56
CA VAL A 910 -24.78 -2.11 50.09
C VAL A 910 -24.90 -1.05 51.18
N SER A 911 -25.00 -1.49 52.43
CA SER A 911 -25.08 -0.58 53.57
C SER A 911 -23.78 0.18 53.81
N SER A 912 -22.60 -0.44 53.68
CA SER A 912 -21.31 0.21 53.94
C SER A 912 -20.95 1.21 52.83
N PHE A 913 -21.13 0.88 51.56
CA PHE A 913 -20.83 1.82 50.46
C PHE A 913 -21.70 3.07 50.46
N ILE A 914 -22.90 3.02 51.05
CA ILE A 914 -23.81 4.16 51.16
C ILE A 914 -23.70 4.86 52.52
N LEU A 915 -23.56 4.12 53.63
CA LEU A 915 -23.56 4.68 54.99
C LEU A 915 -22.18 5.02 55.51
N ASP A 916 -21.13 4.27 55.15
CA ASP A 916 -19.79 4.49 55.66
C ASP A 916 -19.09 5.64 54.94
N VAL A 917 -18.62 6.58 55.76
CA VAL A 917 -17.77 7.70 55.37
C VAL A 917 -16.34 7.22 55.57
N ASP A 918 -15.53 7.28 54.52
CA ASP A 918 -14.13 6.84 54.56
C ASP A 918 -13.41 7.55 55.72
N LYS A 919 -13.11 6.80 56.80
CA LYS A 919 -12.60 7.33 58.08
C LYS A 919 -11.28 8.11 57.94
N ALA A 920 -10.58 7.95 56.82
CA ALA A 920 -9.28 8.56 56.55
C ALA A 920 -9.32 9.94 55.87
N LYS A 921 -10.43 10.37 55.26
CA LYS A 921 -10.47 11.62 54.44
C LYS A 921 -11.57 12.61 54.76
N GLY A 922 -12.48 12.34 55.70
CA GLY A 922 -13.49 13.33 56.14
C GLY A 922 -14.34 13.93 54.99
N THR A 923 -14.47 13.21 53.88
CA THR A 923 -15.17 13.66 52.67
C THR A 923 -16.32 12.69 52.37
N THR A 924 -17.38 13.19 51.73
CA THR A 924 -18.57 12.47 51.25
C THR A 924 -18.22 11.12 50.61
N PRO A 925 -19.10 10.09 50.71
CA PRO A 925 -18.88 8.82 50.01
C PRO A 925 -18.68 9.07 48.51
N ASP A 926 -17.80 8.29 47.86
CA ASP A 926 -17.51 8.46 46.44
C ASP A 926 -18.80 8.23 45.63
N PRO A 927 -19.31 9.25 44.91
CA PRO A 927 -20.61 9.16 44.27
C PRO A 927 -20.70 8.03 43.24
N ARG A 928 -19.60 7.54 42.67
CA ARG A 928 -19.61 6.39 41.75
C ARG A 928 -20.02 5.09 42.44
N LEU A 929 -19.49 4.85 43.64
CA LEU A 929 -19.81 3.66 44.43
C LEU A 929 -21.24 3.73 44.95
N VAL A 930 -21.70 4.92 45.34
CA VAL A 930 -23.08 5.13 45.83
C VAL A 930 -24.11 4.84 44.74
N ILE A 931 -23.87 5.25 43.49
CA ILE A 931 -24.77 4.96 42.37
C ILE A 931 -24.90 3.43 42.19
N LEU A 932 -23.77 2.74 42.04
CA LEU A 932 -23.76 1.30 41.79
C LEU A 932 -24.29 0.47 42.97
N ALA A 933 -23.96 0.88 44.20
CA ALA A 933 -24.50 0.22 45.40
C ALA A 933 -26.02 0.42 45.54
N SER A 934 -26.54 1.59 45.14
CA SER A 934 -27.99 1.84 45.13
C SER A 934 -28.70 0.98 44.09
N ASP A 935 -28.10 0.80 42.91
CA ASP A 935 -28.63 -0.08 41.86
C ASP A 935 -28.59 -1.56 42.29
N LEU A 936 -27.50 -2.00 42.92
CA LEU A 936 -27.38 -3.34 43.50
C LEU A 936 -28.46 -3.57 44.57
N GLY A 937 -28.66 -2.60 45.47
CA GLY A 937 -29.70 -2.64 46.49
C GLY A 937 -31.11 -2.74 45.89
N CYS A 938 -31.40 -2.02 44.79
CA CYS A 938 -32.68 -2.13 44.10
C CYS A 938 -32.95 -3.57 43.65
N GLN A 939 -31.94 -4.23 43.09
CA GLN A 939 -32.08 -5.61 42.64
C GLN A 939 -32.22 -6.60 43.81
N PHE A 940 -31.49 -6.38 44.91
CA PHE A 940 -31.64 -7.19 46.12
C PHE A 940 -33.09 -7.14 46.62
N LEU A 941 -33.72 -5.96 46.61
CA LEU A 941 -35.12 -5.80 47.01
C LEU A 941 -36.09 -6.40 46.00
N HIS A 942 -35.78 -6.33 44.71
CA HIS A 942 -36.64 -6.88 43.66
C HIS A 942 -36.73 -8.42 43.73
N TYR A 943 -35.60 -9.10 43.94
CA TYR A 943 -35.54 -10.56 43.97
C TYR A 943 -35.65 -11.16 45.38
N GLY A 944 -35.17 -10.44 46.42
CA GLY A 944 -35.24 -10.89 47.81
C GLY A 944 -36.58 -10.60 48.50
N GLY A 945 -37.37 -9.65 47.98
CA GLY A 945 -38.70 -9.31 48.49
C GLY A 945 -38.71 -9.00 49.99
N GLY A 946 -39.74 -9.49 50.69
CA GLY A 946 -39.99 -9.18 52.10
C GLY A 946 -38.97 -9.72 53.11
N PHE A 947 -38.04 -10.57 52.69
CA PHE A 947 -36.96 -11.07 53.54
C PHE A 947 -36.05 -9.93 54.04
N LEU A 948 -35.89 -8.85 53.26
CA LEU A 948 -34.99 -7.74 53.57
C LEU A 948 -35.63 -6.62 54.40
N THR A 949 -36.91 -6.71 54.75
CA THR A 949 -37.67 -5.60 55.36
C THR A 949 -37.03 -5.05 56.63
N HIS A 950 -36.68 -5.92 57.59
CA HIS A 950 -36.06 -5.48 58.84
C HIS A 950 -34.72 -4.76 58.62
N ARG A 951 -33.94 -5.24 57.65
CA ARG A 951 -32.62 -4.68 57.31
C ARG A 951 -32.73 -3.37 56.54
N MET A 952 -33.75 -3.23 55.70
CA MET A 952 -34.07 -1.97 55.01
C MET A 952 -34.51 -0.88 56.00
N LEU A 953 -35.31 -1.24 57.01
CA LEU A 953 -35.69 -0.31 58.09
C LEU A 953 -34.48 0.13 58.91
N GLN A 954 -33.55 -0.78 59.23
CA GLN A 954 -32.28 -0.45 59.86
C GLN A 954 -31.43 0.48 58.99
N PHE A 955 -31.30 0.20 57.69
CA PHE A 955 -30.60 1.05 56.74
C PHE A 955 -31.18 2.47 56.68
N TRP A 956 -32.50 2.61 56.62
CA TRP A 956 -33.17 3.92 56.62
C TRP A 956 -32.88 4.72 57.89
N SER A 957 -32.94 4.05 59.05
CA SER A 957 -32.63 4.68 60.33
C SER A 957 -31.20 5.24 60.37
N GLY A 958 -30.25 4.56 59.72
CA GLY A 958 -28.88 5.03 59.55
C GLY A 958 -28.76 6.18 58.55
N LEU A 959 -29.39 6.05 57.37
CA LEU A 959 -29.28 7.02 56.27
C LEU A 959 -29.82 8.41 56.65
N LYS A 960 -30.97 8.47 57.34
CA LYS A 960 -31.60 9.75 57.71
C LYS A 960 -30.78 10.63 58.67
N THR A 961 -29.77 10.05 59.31
CA THR A 961 -28.86 10.76 60.24
C THR A 961 -27.62 11.33 59.56
N LYS A 962 -27.33 10.96 58.30
CA LYS A 962 -26.09 11.32 57.61
C LYS A 962 -26.17 12.73 57.00
N GLN A 963 -25.18 13.56 57.30
CA GLN A 963 -25.15 14.97 56.86
C GLN A 963 -25.10 15.12 55.34
N TRP A 964 -24.32 14.30 54.64
CA TRP A 964 -24.22 14.36 53.17
C TRP A 964 -25.57 14.09 52.49
N PHE A 965 -26.40 13.20 53.05
CA PHE A 965 -27.73 12.92 52.51
C PHE A 965 -28.71 14.08 52.76
N LEU A 966 -28.64 14.70 53.94
CA LEU A 966 -29.43 15.88 54.28
C LEU A 966 -29.05 17.10 53.42
N ASP A 967 -27.77 17.28 53.10
CA ASP A 967 -27.30 18.36 52.24
C ASP A 967 -27.65 18.10 50.76
N GLY A 968 -27.60 16.85 50.30
CA GLY A 968 -28.06 16.46 48.97
C GLY A 968 -29.57 16.64 48.77
N THR A 969 -30.40 16.32 49.76
CA THR A 969 -31.86 16.56 49.71
C THR A 969 -32.21 18.05 49.71
N ARG A 970 -31.41 18.89 50.39
CA ARG A 970 -31.52 20.37 50.29
C ARG A 970 -31.10 20.89 48.93
N ALA A 971 -30.04 20.34 48.34
CA ALA A 971 -29.57 20.70 47.01
C ALA A 971 -30.61 20.37 45.92
N LEU A 972 -31.31 19.23 46.03
CA LEU A 972 -32.41 18.84 45.15
C LEU A 972 -33.61 19.81 45.21
N ARG A 973 -33.84 20.48 46.35
CA ARG A 973 -34.92 21.48 46.52
C ARG A 973 -34.63 22.82 45.83
N HIS A 974 -33.36 23.17 45.58
CA HIS A 974 -32.97 24.46 45.01
C HIS A 974 -31.95 24.31 43.85
N PRO A 975 -32.42 24.02 42.61
CA PRO A 975 -31.53 23.67 41.49
C PRO A 975 -30.73 24.83 40.88
N LYS A 976 -30.85 26.08 41.36
CA LYS A 976 -30.35 27.28 40.66
C LYS A 976 -28.90 27.70 40.92
N ALA A 977 -28.08 26.95 41.65
CA ALA A 977 -26.75 27.43 42.08
C ALA A 977 -25.54 26.52 41.82
N HIS A 978 -25.67 25.39 41.12
CA HIS A 978 -24.51 24.51 40.89
C HIS A 978 -24.33 24.23 39.40
N SER A 979 -23.36 24.94 38.80
CA SER A 979 -22.88 24.80 37.42
C SER A 979 -22.04 23.53 37.20
N ALA A 980 -21.92 22.67 38.20
CA ALA A 980 -21.29 21.40 38.02
C ALA A 980 -22.37 20.35 37.71
N MET A 981 -22.25 19.74 36.53
CA MET A 981 -22.79 18.43 36.20
C MET A 981 -22.17 17.41 37.17
N ASP A 982 -22.51 17.53 38.46
CA ASP A 982 -21.82 16.89 39.57
C ASP A 982 -22.37 15.48 39.74
N LEU A 983 -21.47 14.52 39.62
CA LEU A 983 -21.67 13.09 39.93
C LEU A 983 -22.38 12.86 41.28
N TYR A 984 -22.24 13.82 42.21
CA TYR A 984 -22.93 13.87 43.48
C TYR A 984 -24.47 13.97 43.37
N LEU A 985 -25.00 14.78 42.44
CA LEU A 985 -26.45 14.86 42.21
C LEU A 985 -27.00 13.56 41.62
N GLN A 986 -26.22 12.92 40.74
CA GLN A 986 -26.57 11.60 40.18
C GLN A 986 -26.61 10.52 41.26
N ALA A 987 -25.66 10.53 42.19
CA ALA A 987 -25.66 9.65 43.35
C ALA A 987 -26.90 9.86 44.25
N MET A 988 -27.29 11.11 44.49
CA MET A 988 -28.51 11.41 45.25
C MET A 988 -29.78 10.92 44.56
N VAL A 989 -29.86 11.05 43.23
CA VAL A 989 -30.98 10.52 42.44
C VAL A 989 -30.99 8.99 42.50
N ALA A 990 -29.84 8.31 42.45
CA ALA A 990 -29.76 6.86 42.55
C ALA A 990 -30.22 6.34 43.94
N VAL A 991 -29.79 6.98 45.02
CA VAL A 991 -30.27 6.64 46.38
C VAL A 991 -31.78 6.87 46.53
N SER A 992 -32.29 7.93 45.92
CA SER A 992 -33.73 8.24 45.92
C SER A 992 -34.53 7.21 45.11
N ARG A 993 -33.98 6.70 43.99
CA ARG A 993 -34.54 5.56 43.25
C ARG A 993 -34.52 4.28 44.06
N PHE A 994 -33.47 4.04 44.83
CA PHE A 994 -33.38 2.88 45.72
C PHE A 994 -34.44 2.90 46.81
N LEU A 995 -34.66 4.06 47.45
CA LEU A 995 -35.75 4.24 48.41
C LEU A 995 -37.12 4.05 47.75
N PHE A 996 -37.32 4.58 46.55
CA PHE A 996 -38.55 4.35 45.79
C PHE A 996 -38.79 2.87 45.46
N CYS A 997 -37.75 2.17 45.00
CA CYS A 997 -37.77 0.73 44.73
C CYS A 997 -38.13 -0.09 45.99
N SER A 998 -37.65 0.35 47.17
CA SER A 998 -38.02 -0.28 48.44
C SER A 998 -39.50 -0.13 48.77
N ILE A 999 -40.11 1.03 48.47
CA ILE A 999 -41.53 1.28 48.70
C ILE A 999 -42.38 0.42 47.75
N GLN A 1000 -41.98 0.29 46.48
CA GLN A 1000 -42.70 -0.52 45.50
C GLN A 1000 -42.64 -2.02 45.79
N ASN A 1001 -41.46 -2.56 46.11
CA ASN A 1001 -41.29 -4.01 46.28
C ASN A 1001 -41.69 -4.52 47.67
N LEU A 1002 -41.53 -3.72 48.74
CA LEU A 1002 -41.87 -4.14 50.11
C LEU A 1002 -43.32 -3.76 50.49
N GLY A 1003 -43.89 -2.72 49.87
CA GLY A 1003 -45.29 -2.32 50.04
C GLY A 1003 -45.75 -2.28 51.51
N VAL A 1004 -46.78 -3.07 51.82
CA VAL A 1004 -47.44 -3.17 53.14
C VAL A 1004 -46.46 -3.47 54.29
N GLN A 1005 -45.29 -4.04 54.01
CA GLN A 1005 -44.32 -4.39 55.04
C GLN A 1005 -43.55 -3.19 55.62
N ILE A 1006 -43.63 -2.02 54.99
CA ILE A 1006 -43.04 -0.78 55.51
C ILE A 1006 -44.09 -0.02 56.34
N PRO A 1007 -43.79 0.39 57.59
CA PRO A 1007 -44.71 1.22 58.38
C PRO A 1007 -45.02 2.55 57.67
N GLU A 1008 -46.29 2.97 57.68
CA GLU A 1008 -46.76 4.19 56.99
C GLU A 1008 -45.97 5.45 57.38
N ASN A 1009 -45.60 5.60 58.65
CA ASN A 1009 -44.78 6.72 59.12
C ASN A 1009 -43.38 6.75 58.47
N VAL A 1010 -42.77 5.58 58.26
CA VAL A 1010 -41.45 5.46 57.64
C VAL A 1010 -41.55 5.71 56.13
N ALA A 1011 -42.60 5.20 55.49
CA ALA A 1011 -42.88 5.48 54.09
C ALA A 1011 -43.11 6.99 53.84
N TYR A 1012 -43.87 7.66 54.71
CA TYR A 1012 -44.05 9.12 54.66
C TYR A 1012 -42.72 9.87 54.77
N GLU A 1013 -41.84 9.51 55.73
CA GLU A 1013 -40.50 10.11 55.84
C GLU A 1013 -39.65 9.91 54.58
N MET A 1014 -39.63 8.70 54.01
CA MET A 1014 -38.86 8.36 52.80
C MET A 1014 -39.36 9.12 51.57
N ILE A 1015 -40.69 9.21 51.40
CA ILE A 1015 -41.32 9.91 50.27
C ILE A 1015 -41.04 11.41 50.35
N HIS A 1016 -41.22 12.01 51.53
CA HIS A 1016 -41.00 13.44 51.76
C HIS A 1016 -39.54 13.87 51.60
N MET A 1017 -38.58 13.05 52.04
CA MET A 1017 -37.17 13.42 52.02
C MET A 1017 -36.49 13.18 50.67
N ALA A 1018 -36.83 12.12 49.94
CA ALA A 1018 -36.06 11.67 48.77
C ALA A 1018 -36.89 11.38 47.51
N CYS A 1019 -38.04 10.70 47.62
CA CYS A 1019 -38.64 10.04 46.45
C CYS A 1019 -39.41 10.97 45.49
N ILE A 1020 -39.98 12.09 45.97
CA ILE A 1020 -40.82 13.02 45.16
C ILE A 1020 -40.09 13.63 43.96
N TRP A 1021 -38.77 13.76 44.05
CA TRP A 1021 -37.96 14.40 43.01
C TRP A 1021 -37.58 13.45 41.88
N VAL A 1022 -37.78 12.14 42.07
CA VAL A 1022 -37.47 11.08 41.11
C VAL A 1022 -38.71 10.66 40.32
N GLU A 1023 -39.84 10.44 41.00
CA GLU A 1023 -41.10 10.02 40.40
C GLU A 1023 -42.22 10.99 40.81
N LYS A 1024 -42.79 11.69 39.81
CA LYS A 1024 -43.82 12.70 40.04
C LYS A 1024 -45.22 12.12 40.02
N ASP A 1025 -45.37 10.89 39.56
CA ASP A 1025 -46.66 10.24 39.45
C ASP A 1025 -46.98 9.49 40.75
N PRO A 1026 -47.95 9.96 41.55
CA PRO A 1026 -48.29 9.34 42.84
C PRO A 1026 -48.86 7.93 42.69
N GLU A 1027 -49.46 7.58 41.55
CA GLU A 1027 -50.02 6.24 41.31
C GLU A 1027 -48.95 5.14 41.30
N LYS A 1028 -47.72 5.48 40.92
CA LYS A 1028 -46.61 4.52 40.87
C LYS A 1028 -46.07 4.12 42.23
N TYR A 1029 -46.50 4.76 43.33
CA TYR A 1029 -46.15 4.37 44.69
C TYR A 1029 -47.01 3.20 45.23
N GLY A 1030 -47.93 2.67 44.42
CA GLY A 1030 -48.72 1.48 44.74
C GLY A 1030 -49.57 1.68 46.00
N TYR A 1031 -49.35 0.86 47.03
CA TYR A 1031 -50.04 0.93 48.32
C TYR A 1031 -49.94 2.33 48.99
N PHE A 1032 -48.89 3.09 48.70
CA PHE A 1032 -48.64 4.42 49.27
C PHE A 1032 -49.01 5.57 48.32
N ALA A 1033 -49.88 5.34 47.32
CA ALA A 1033 -50.30 6.40 46.40
C ALA A 1033 -50.94 7.60 47.13
N ASP A 1034 -51.81 7.33 48.10
CA ASP A 1034 -52.48 8.39 48.87
C ASP A 1034 -51.48 9.21 49.71
N THR A 1035 -50.51 8.55 50.36
CA THR A 1035 -49.47 9.27 51.11
C THR A 1035 -48.55 10.06 50.19
N ALA A 1036 -48.24 9.57 48.98
CA ALA A 1036 -47.49 10.32 47.98
C ALA A 1036 -48.25 11.58 47.52
N THR A 1037 -49.57 11.50 47.28
CA THR A 1037 -50.38 12.69 46.93
C THR A 1037 -50.38 13.75 48.02
N LEU A 1038 -50.50 13.35 49.30
CA LEU A 1038 -50.49 14.25 50.45
C LEU A 1038 -49.17 15.02 50.53
N VAL A 1039 -48.04 14.32 50.40
CA VAL A 1039 -46.72 14.95 50.52
C VAL A 1039 -46.41 15.85 49.30
N GLN A 1040 -46.92 15.53 48.11
CA GLN A 1040 -46.83 16.42 46.94
C GLN A 1040 -47.61 17.73 47.16
N LEU A 1041 -48.82 17.65 47.72
CA LEU A 1041 -49.63 18.82 48.06
C LEU A 1041 -48.93 19.71 49.08
N GLU A 1042 -48.38 19.13 50.15
CA GLU A 1042 -47.63 19.84 51.20
C GLU A 1042 -46.42 20.61 50.64
N ASN A 1043 -45.68 20.01 49.69
CA ASN A 1043 -44.54 20.67 49.05
C ASN A 1043 -44.96 21.77 48.06
N THR A 1044 -46.07 21.62 47.33
CA THR A 1044 -46.59 22.70 46.46
C THR A 1044 -47.03 23.93 47.25
N THR A 1045 -47.59 23.74 48.46
CA THR A 1045 -47.97 24.85 49.35
C THR A 1045 -46.80 25.55 50.03
N ALA A 1046 -45.61 24.95 50.03
CA ALA A 1046 -44.40 25.54 50.62
C ALA A 1046 -43.53 26.33 49.61
N ILE A 1047 -43.90 26.32 48.33
CA ILE A 1047 -43.19 27.00 47.21
C ILE A 1047 -43.90 28.31 46.81
N GLU A 1048 -45.17 28.50 47.18
CA GLU A 1048 -45.85 29.81 47.23
C GLU A 1048 -45.45 30.57 48.50
#